data_AF-A0AAE0MTN4-F1
#
_entry.id   AF-A0AAE0MTN4-F1
#
_cell.length_a   1.000
_cell.length_b   1.000
_cell.length_c   1.000
_cell.angle_alpha   90.00
_cell.angle_beta   90.00
_cell.angle_gamma   90.00
#
_symmetry.space_group_name_H-M   'P 1'
#
loop_
_entity.id
_entity.type
_entity.pdbx_description
1 polymer ?
#
loop_
_entity_poly.entity_id
_entity_poly.type
_entity_poly.pdbx_seq_one_letter_code
_entity_poly.pdbx_strand_id
1 'polypeptide(L)'
;MASTLPIPDIKVIGPSFIQMDSRNADKPPPTDFNHPYTPYPIQITFMQTLYSVLDRTVAVPLTNTTAPPATFSSTAATLIPSNPSLPTTSPSPPPLFNPTTAPTVHINSATETSPSVTSKTATSKDKDKGPSSSSPKGHAQIALFESPTGTGKSLSLICASLTWLRNHKRLQFESEIKKIKQQMEESGEPGWMVESALKRKREELAQRYEEMERTLERIREREREMEEEGEEGQARGGKRRKLDRGKGDGEEGGKKKGSGGSGGSRGLTASDEDKEFLIEDWKDEGGMDENDPMGQLSKETRELLEKVGMGTAGGKKGGDEEPVAEEGIKIFYTSRTHSQLTQFIQELRRPEFPASVPTPAAQEEPAKEIVKQIPLSSRQKLCINPSVNKLGTLAAINERCQSLQQSKTPKEQRCPYLPNASNLKATHQFRDTALATLPDIEDLYQTGKQLQICPYYASRSAIPGAEVITLPYPLLLQKSAREALGIKLEGNIVIIDEAHNIMDAVSNVHAAEIKYTDLKRAKLSLGMYYQRFQQKLKGENKVMIAQLQRVVEALGVYIKSRLDKAAKGLKEDQEGLVVDPNLLLKTGGADQINLYRLIRYVQESKLAFKIEGYVSYCEEESRDTDDEEAEKEIKKREGRPPVLHTLCSFLTALTNLSSEGKIFYEKIPPPRGEMQDMKLSYMLLSPTHAFSSIAESARAVILAGGTMSPFEDYKAHLFPDVPPEKITTLSCGHVIPKENLCVWTLGSIAPNPKVDTGIGEDCFDFTFSKRSNPNMINRLGLVLLNLCSVVPDGVVAFFPSYGYLEEVIRVWKTPDQAMGPKTIWERLENKKAMFMDSKTESSEQTLQKYSDVIHSEVRPLSPSGTRVKGAMLLSVVGGKMSEGINFSDRLGRCVIVIGLPYPNAHSPEWIARREYLEANFIERYSASQPTTTAPPPAPVIPPPSNTNHSTNPSSRNKDKHKPPNILKLAARASNLFYENATLRAVNQSIGRAIRHQNDYAAIVLIDHRYEREHVRAKLPGWIREGWEETQKQAKEDGKALKGLQGMMGRVNLFFRGKS
;
A
#
# COMPACT_ATOMS: atom_id res chain seq x y z
N MET A 1 10.40 31.95 -34.84
CA MET A 1 11.24 30.78 -35.16
C MET A 1 11.89 30.27 -33.88
N ALA A 2 11.42 29.14 -33.34
CA ALA A 2 12.00 28.52 -32.15
C ALA A 2 12.63 27.19 -32.55
N SER A 3 13.86 26.92 -32.12
CA SER A 3 14.53 25.65 -32.43
C SER A 3 14.00 24.55 -31.53
N THR A 4 13.09 23.75 -32.08
CA THR A 4 12.75 22.41 -31.57
C THR A 4 14.02 21.56 -31.52
N LEU A 5 14.56 21.34 -30.31
CA LEU A 5 15.32 20.12 -30.06
C LEU A 5 14.32 18.96 -30.14
N PRO A 6 14.69 17.81 -30.74
CA PRO A 6 13.78 16.69 -30.87
C PRO A 6 13.40 16.19 -29.48
N ILE A 7 12.11 16.32 -29.16
CA ILE A 7 11.44 15.35 -28.30
C ILE A 7 11.64 14.01 -29.03
N PRO A 8 12.17 12.96 -28.41
CA PRO A 8 12.21 11.65 -29.07
C PRO A 8 10.78 11.29 -29.42
N ASP A 9 10.52 11.05 -30.70
CA ASP A 9 9.17 10.82 -31.20
C ASP A 9 8.47 9.78 -30.32
N ILE A 10 7.35 10.17 -29.71
CA ILE A 10 6.43 9.21 -29.11
C ILE A 10 5.80 8.46 -30.28
N LYS A 11 6.49 7.42 -30.73
CA LYS A 11 5.83 6.33 -31.44
C LYS A 11 4.72 5.86 -30.50
N VAL A 12 3.48 6.17 -30.87
CA VAL A 12 2.37 5.29 -30.50
C VAL A 12 2.69 3.98 -31.20
N ILE A 13 3.30 3.08 -30.45
CA ILE A 13 3.61 1.74 -30.92
C ILE A 13 2.28 0.99 -30.94
N GLY A 14 1.54 1.14 -32.06
CA GLY A 14 0.58 0.12 -32.49
C GLY A 14 1.29 -1.23 -32.53
N PRO A 15 0.60 -2.34 -32.24
CA PRO A 15 1.16 -3.54 -31.61
C PRO A 15 2.41 -4.05 -32.30
N SER A 16 3.58 -3.57 -31.84
CA SER A 16 4.84 -4.16 -32.25
C SER A 16 4.90 -5.51 -31.59
N PHE A 17 5.09 -6.55 -32.41
CA PHE A 17 5.54 -7.85 -31.92
C PHE A 17 6.62 -7.63 -30.87
N ILE A 18 6.42 -8.24 -29.70
CA ILE A 18 7.44 -8.33 -28.65
C ILE A 18 8.66 -8.95 -29.34
N GLN A 19 9.71 -8.15 -29.55
CA GLN A 19 10.97 -8.68 -30.07
C GLN A 19 11.58 -9.50 -28.94
N MET A 20 11.26 -10.79 -28.94
CA MET A 20 11.71 -11.73 -27.92
C MET A 20 13.23 -11.75 -27.89
N ASP A 21 13.82 -11.52 -26.72
CA ASP A 21 15.26 -11.68 -26.53
C ASP A 21 15.62 -13.15 -26.85
N SER A 22 16.57 -13.34 -27.75
CA SER A 22 16.81 -14.58 -28.50
C SER A 22 17.40 -15.73 -27.66
N ARG A 23 17.33 -15.63 -26.32
CA ARG A 23 17.97 -16.51 -25.35
C ARG A 23 16.99 -17.41 -24.58
N ASN A 24 15.69 -17.35 -24.90
CA ASN A 24 14.66 -18.18 -24.26
C ASN A 24 13.48 -18.53 -25.22
N ALA A 25 13.78 -18.75 -26.51
CA ALA A 25 12.79 -18.78 -27.59
C ALA A 25 11.98 -20.10 -27.74
N ASP A 26 12.29 -21.15 -26.99
CA ASP A 26 11.88 -22.52 -27.35
C ASP A 26 10.47 -22.95 -26.90
N LYS A 27 9.71 -22.10 -26.19
CA LYS A 27 8.28 -22.34 -25.93
C LYS A 27 7.45 -21.05 -26.03
N PRO A 28 6.44 -20.98 -26.92
CA PRO A 28 5.46 -19.90 -26.87
C PRO A 28 4.66 -19.97 -25.55
N PRO A 29 4.17 -18.82 -25.02
CA PRO A 29 3.25 -18.84 -23.90
C PRO A 29 1.98 -19.64 -24.25
N PRO A 30 1.31 -20.25 -23.27
CA PRO A 30 0.12 -21.06 -23.53
C PRO A 30 -0.95 -20.22 -24.25
N THR A 31 -1.60 -20.83 -25.24
CA THR A 31 -2.71 -20.22 -25.99
C THR A 31 -4.01 -20.22 -25.19
N ASP A 32 -4.15 -21.17 -24.26
CA ASP A 32 -5.26 -21.27 -23.34
C ASP A 32 -4.82 -20.92 -21.91
N PHE A 33 -5.58 -20.04 -21.27
CA PHE A 33 -5.40 -19.58 -19.89
C PHE A 33 -6.51 -20.06 -18.96
N ASN A 34 -7.39 -20.97 -19.44
CA ASN A 34 -8.57 -21.46 -18.75
C ASN A 34 -9.53 -20.33 -18.32
N HIS A 35 -9.66 -19.32 -19.20
CA HIS A 35 -10.53 -18.18 -18.95
C HIS A 35 -12.00 -18.62 -19.12
N PRO A 36 -12.90 -18.38 -18.15
CA PRO A 36 -14.26 -18.96 -18.11
C PRO A 36 -15.23 -18.39 -19.17
N TYR A 37 -14.74 -17.48 -20.02
CA TYR A 37 -15.46 -16.85 -21.13
C TYR A 37 -14.48 -16.71 -22.30
N THR A 38 -14.95 -16.41 -23.51
CA THR A 38 -14.04 -15.99 -24.61
C THR A 38 -13.32 -14.69 -24.22
N PRO A 39 -11.99 -14.67 -24.04
CA PRO A 39 -11.27 -13.47 -23.62
C PRO A 39 -11.15 -12.46 -24.77
N TYR A 40 -11.27 -11.17 -24.46
CA TYR A 40 -10.98 -10.10 -25.42
C TYR A 40 -9.50 -10.13 -25.84
N PRO A 41 -9.14 -9.66 -27.05
CA PRO A 41 -7.74 -9.60 -27.49
C PRO A 41 -6.81 -8.89 -26.51
N ILE A 42 -7.28 -7.81 -25.86
CA ILE A 42 -6.51 -7.09 -24.82
C ILE A 42 -6.27 -7.92 -23.56
N GLN A 43 -7.19 -8.83 -23.20
CA GLN A 43 -7.01 -9.75 -22.07
C GLN A 43 -5.99 -10.83 -22.42
N ILE A 44 -6.01 -11.36 -23.64
CA ILE A 44 -5.01 -12.31 -24.12
C ILE A 44 -3.61 -11.69 -24.05
N THR A 45 -3.42 -10.47 -24.56
CA THR A 45 -2.14 -9.75 -24.47
C THR A 45 -1.71 -9.53 -23.01
N PHE A 46 -2.65 -9.16 -22.12
CA PHE A 46 -2.37 -9.02 -20.68
C PHE A 46 -1.89 -10.34 -20.06
N MET A 47 -2.62 -11.43 -20.31
CA MET A 47 -2.32 -12.75 -19.75
C MET A 47 -0.99 -13.31 -20.26
N GLN A 48 -0.71 -13.17 -21.56
CA GLN A 48 0.57 -13.56 -22.18
C GLN A 48 1.75 -12.75 -21.62
N THR A 49 1.58 -11.43 -21.43
CA THR A 49 2.62 -10.56 -20.87
C THR A 49 2.91 -10.94 -19.42
N LEU A 50 1.88 -11.13 -18.59
CA LEU A 50 2.02 -11.58 -17.20
C LEU A 50 2.72 -12.94 -17.13
N TYR A 51 2.27 -13.92 -17.91
CA TYR A 51 2.88 -15.24 -17.97
C TYR A 51 4.37 -15.15 -18.33
N SER A 52 4.75 -14.34 -19.33
CA SER A 52 6.16 -14.15 -19.71
C SER A 52 7.00 -13.52 -18.60
N VAL A 53 6.46 -12.55 -17.84
CA VAL A 53 7.17 -11.97 -16.68
C VAL A 53 7.41 -13.02 -15.60
N LEU A 54 6.38 -13.83 -15.29
CA LEU A 54 6.51 -14.91 -14.31
C LEU A 54 7.47 -16.00 -14.80
N ASP A 55 7.51 -16.33 -16.08
CA ASP A 55 8.39 -17.37 -16.61
C ASP A 55 9.87 -16.96 -16.65
N ARG A 56 10.17 -15.68 -16.93
CA ARG A 56 11.55 -15.11 -16.86
C ARG A 56 12.20 -15.23 -15.48
N THR A 57 11.43 -15.48 -14.42
CA THR A 57 11.96 -15.72 -13.07
C THR A 57 12.65 -17.09 -12.90
N VAL A 58 12.49 -18.02 -13.85
CA VAL A 58 13.00 -19.40 -13.74
C VAL A 58 14.52 -19.50 -13.96
N ALA A 59 15.15 -18.49 -14.56
CA ALA A 59 16.55 -18.50 -14.99
C ALA A 59 17.62 -18.30 -13.88
N VAL A 60 17.34 -18.65 -12.63
CA VAL A 60 18.33 -18.65 -11.53
C VAL A 60 18.58 -20.10 -11.08
N PRO A 61 19.72 -20.73 -11.44
CA PRO A 61 20.03 -22.08 -11.01
C PRO A 61 20.32 -22.14 -9.50
N LEU A 62 19.47 -22.86 -8.76
CA LEU A 62 19.78 -23.30 -7.40
C LEU A 62 20.73 -24.51 -7.45
N THR A 63 22.02 -24.27 -7.62
CA THR A 63 23.07 -25.30 -7.55
C THR A 63 24.26 -24.85 -6.70
N ASN A 64 24.06 -24.80 -5.39
CA ASN A 64 25.17 -24.97 -4.44
C ASN A 64 25.39 -26.48 -4.26
N THR A 65 26.09 -27.10 -5.21
CA THR A 65 26.60 -28.47 -5.10
C THR A 65 28.12 -28.42 -5.06
N THR A 66 28.67 -28.93 -3.95
CA THR A 66 30.10 -29.04 -3.67
C THR A 66 30.87 -29.73 -4.78
N ALA A 67 31.94 -29.11 -5.27
CA ALA A 67 32.87 -29.75 -6.19
C ALA A 67 33.71 -30.83 -5.48
N PRO A 68 33.96 -32.00 -6.11
CA PRO A 68 34.92 -32.99 -5.60
C PRO A 68 36.37 -32.53 -5.83
N PRO A 69 37.36 -33.06 -5.09
CA PRO A 69 38.75 -32.62 -5.18
C PRO A 69 39.42 -33.15 -6.45
N ALA A 70 40.07 -32.26 -7.21
CA ALA A 70 40.87 -32.63 -8.37
C ALA A 70 42.25 -33.20 -7.94
N THR A 71 42.52 -34.44 -8.32
CA THR A 71 43.84 -35.08 -8.19
C THR A 71 44.80 -34.64 -9.31
N PHE A 72 46.06 -34.37 -8.97
CA PHE A 72 47.12 -34.01 -9.92
C PHE A 72 47.88 -35.25 -10.46
N SER A 73 48.07 -35.33 -11.78
CA SER A 73 49.16 -36.04 -12.48
C SER A 73 49.10 -35.63 -13.97
N SER A 74 50.04 -34.90 -14.60
CA SER A 74 51.50 -35.10 -14.81
C SER A 74 51.87 -35.94 -16.04
N THR A 75 52.19 -35.26 -17.16
CA THR A 75 53.25 -35.67 -18.14
C THR A 75 53.73 -34.48 -18.98
N ALA A 76 55.03 -34.16 -18.88
CA ALA A 76 56.06 -33.98 -19.95
C ALA A 76 55.79 -33.06 -21.19
N ALA A 77 56.76 -32.33 -21.77
CA ALA A 77 58.21 -32.19 -21.50
C ALA A 77 58.85 -30.92 -22.15
N THR A 78 59.74 -30.26 -21.39
CA THR A 78 61.13 -29.84 -21.74
C THR A 78 61.45 -28.77 -22.81
N LEU A 79 62.08 -27.65 -22.38
CA LEU A 79 63.46 -27.21 -22.76
C LEU A 79 63.95 -26.01 -21.90
N ILE A 80 65.29 -25.86 -21.78
CA ILE A 80 66.13 -25.02 -20.88
C ILE A 80 67.21 -24.34 -21.79
N PRO A 81 67.93 -23.21 -21.50
CA PRO A 81 68.41 -22.60 -20.23
C PRO A 81 68.08 -21.07 -20.07
N SER A 82 68.54 -20.27 -19.08
CA SER A 82 69.74 -20.28 -18.20
C SER A 82 69.56 -19.52 -16.86
N ASN A 83 70.36 -19.87 -15.85
CA ASN A 83 70.54 -19.20 -14.53
C ASN A 83 71.95 -18.50 -14.49
N PRO A 84 72.45 -17.77 -13.45
CA PRO A 84 72.22 -17.85 -11.98
C PRO A 84 71.71 -16.51 -11.36
N SER A 85 71.74 -16.17 -10.05
CA SER A 85 72.42 -16.72 -8.84
C SER A 85 71.71 -16.43 -7.50
N LEU A 86 72.25 -17.01 -6.42
CA LEU A 86 71.97 -16.84 -4.97
C LEU A 86 73.19 -16.15 -4.27
N PRO A 87 73.33 -15.97 -2.93
CA PRO A 87 72.52 -16.46 -1.79
C PRO A 87 72.20 -15.47 -0.62
N THR A 88 71.48 -16.04 0.36
CA THR A 88 71.04 -15.64 1.71
C THR A 88 72.10 -15.35 2.79
N THR A 89 71.79 -14.55 3.84
CA THR A 89 71.64 -14.96 5.29
C THR A 89 71.61 -13.77 6.31
N SER A 90 71.16 -14.04 7.55
CA SER A 90 71.03 -13.17 8.76
C SER A 90 72.32 -13.15 9.65
N PRO A 91 72.39 -12.73 10.96
CA PRO A 91 71.43 -12.10 11.92
C PRO A 91 71.96 -11.00 12.93
N SER A 92 71.04 -10.18 13.48
CA SER A 92 70.94 -9.71 14.91
C SER A 92 72.07 -8.80 15.56
N PRO A 93 71.99 -8.33 16.86
CA PRO A 93 72.16 -6.89 17.25
C PRO A 93 73.37 -6.59 18.18
N PRO A 94 73.60 -5.34 18.69
CA PRO A 94 73.17 -4.95 20.08
C PRO A 94 72.94 -3.40 20.28
N PRO A 95 73.23 -2.67 21.42
CA PRO A 95 72.13 -2.00 22.18
C PRO A 95 72.36 -0.56 22.74
N LEU A 96 71.33 -0.03 23.44
CA LEU A 96 71.32 0.93 24.61
C LEU A 96 72.24 2.19 24.64
N PHE A 97 71.65 3.39 24.91
CA PHE A 97 71.75 4.13 26.20
C PHE A 97 70.92 5.45 26.22
N ASN A 98 70.62 5.93 27.43
CA ASN A 98 69.97 7.21 27.81
C ASN A 98 71.08 8.20 28.31
N PRO A 99 70.84 9.40 28.93
CA PRO A 99 69.67 10.29 29.03
C PRO A 99 70.00 11.83 28.89
N THR A 100 69.09 12.69 29.38
CA THR A 100 69.31 13.94 30.20
C THR A 100 69.17 15.37 29.64
N THR A 101 68.74 16.25 30.57
CA THR A 101 68.88 17.72 30.71
C THR A 101 67.97 18.72 29.97
N ALA A 102 67.19 19.45 30.79
CA ALA A 102 66.63 20.80 30.59
C ALA A 102 67.65 21.85 31.17
N PRO A 103 67.38 23.17 31.42
CA PRO A 103 66.11 23.95 31.32
C PRO A 103 66.26 25.44 30.83
N THR A 104 65.25 26.30 31.12
CA THR A 104 65.32 27.78 31.41
C THR A 104 65.67 28.80 30.27
N VAL A 105 65.12 30.04 30.13
CA VAL A 105 63.91 30.78 30.63
C VAL A 105 63.51 31.92 29.63
N HIS A 106 62.31 32.50 29.81
CA HIS A 106 61.95 33.95 29.74
C HIS A 106 61.21 34.60 28.53
N ILE A 107 59.92 34.94 28.80
CA ILE A 107 59.26 36.29 28.73
C ILE A 107 58.72 36.85 27.39
N ASN A 108 57.39 37.12 27.40
CA ASN A 108 56.58 38.09 26.64
C ASN A 108 56.55 38.02 25.08
N SER A 109 55.46 38.35 24.38
CA SER A 109 54.07 38.69 24.77
C SER A 109 53.11 38.68 23.56
N ALA A 110 51.81 38.49 23.84
CA ALA A 110 50.66 39.05 23.13
C ALA A 110 50.12 38.43 21.80
N THR A 111 48.78 38.41 21.79
CA THR A 111 47.83 38.46 20.67
C THR A 111 47.55 37.25 19.77
N GLU A 112 46.25 37.00 19.67
CA GLU A 112 45.54 35.95 18.95
C GLU A 112 45.63 36.11 17.43
N THR A 113 45.76 35.00 16.69
CA THR A 113 44.72 34.52 15.75
C THR A 113 45.13 33.16 15.17
N SER A 114 44.14 32.31 14.89
CA SER A 114 44.33 30.92 14.45
C SER A 114 44.63 30.80 12.95
N PRO A 115 45.39 29.77 12.53
CA PRO A 115 44.75 28.74 11.70
C PRO A 115 45.26 27.29 11.89
N SER A 116 44.44 26.34 11.42
CA SER A 116 44.79 25.02 10.81
C SER A 116 45.94 24.14 11.36
N VAL A 117 45.60 22.94 11.89
CA VAL A 117 46.37 21.67 11.81
C VAL A 117 45.35 20.52 11.96
N THR A 118 44.92 19.79 10.92
CA THR A 118 45.51 18.56 10.32
C THR A 118 46.07 17.50 11.29
N SER A 119 45.27 16.45 11.52
CA SER A 119 45.68 15.04 11.63
C SER A 119 46.88 14.67 12.54
N LYS A 120 46.60 13.98 13.65
CA LYS A 120 47.40 12.79 14.04
C LYS A 120 46.49 11.62 14.42
N THR A 121 46.83 10.48 13.82
CA THR A 121 46.28 9.15 13.99
C THR A 121 46.47 8.61 15.41
N ALA A 122 45.47 7.89 15.93
CA ALA A 122 45.63 6.95 17.04
C ALA A 122 45.18 5.56 16.58
N THR A 123 46.07 4.58 16.68
CA THR A 123 45.89 3.20 16.19
C THR A 123 45.37 2.27 17.29
N SER A 124 44.37 1.44 16.99
CA SER A 124 44.04 0.28 17.85
C SER A 124 43.50 -0.93 17.08
N LYS A 125 44.42 -1.84 16.75
CA LYS A 125 44.24 -3.31 16.75
C LYS A 125 42.88 -3.85 16.28
N ASP A 126 42.76 -4.07 14.98
CA ASP A 126 41.83 -5.08 14.46
C ASP A 126 42.28 -6.49 14.89
N LYS A 127 41.29 -7.35 15.18
CA LYS A 127 41.43 -8.81 15.24
C LYS A 127 40.55 -9.40 14.16
N ASP A 128 41.09 -10.32 13.38
CA ASP A 128 40.38 -10.99 12.29
C ASP A 128 39.01 -11.54 12.71
N LYS A 129 37.97 -11.06 12.03
CA LYS A 129 36.74 -11.83 11.78
C LYS A 129 36.69 -12.08 10.27
N GLY A 130 36.62 -13.36 9.89
CA GLY A 130 36.56 -13.76 8.49
C GLY A 130 35.31 -13.21 7.78
N PRO A 131 35.32 -13.14 6.44
CA PRO A 131 34.23 -12.58 5.67
C PRO A 131 32.95 -13.42 5.85
N SER A 132 31.88 -12.78 6.32
CA SER A 132 30.54 -13.36 6.24
C SER A 132 30.12 -13.46 4.78
N SER A 133 29.63 -14.63 4.38
CA SER A 133 29.20 -14.90 3.01
C SER A 133 27.90 -14.17 2.67
N SER A 134 28.01 -12.98 2.09
CA SER A 134 26.87 -12.35 1.41
C SER A 134 26.54 -13.10 0.12
N SER A 135 25.34 -13.66 0.05
CA SER A 135 24.78 -14.17 -1.20
C SER A 135 24.52 -13.00 -2.17
N PRO A 136 24.66 -13.20 -3.50
CA PRO A 136 24.38 -12.14 -4.46
C PRO A 136 22.89 -11.80 -4.48
N LYS A 137 22.54 -10.57 -4.13
CA LYS A 137 21.15 -10.06 -4.13
C LYS A 137 20.56 -10.11 -5.54
N GLY A 138 19.59 -11.00 -5.77
CA GLY A 138 18.82 -11.05 -7.02
C GLY A 138 17.54 -10.21 -6.92
N HIS A 139 17.52 -9.00 -7.50
CA HIS A 139 16.28 -8.20 -7.57
C HIS A 139 15.13 -8.96 -8.26
N ALA A 140 13.89 -8.78 -7.77
CA ALA A 140 12.68 -9.36 -8.34
C ALA A 140 12.46 -8.98 -9.82
N GLN A 141 11.68 -9.81 -10.54
CA GLN A 141 11.07 -9.38 -11.81
C GLN A 141 9.88 -8.45 -11.51
N ILE A 142 9.81 -7.29 -12.18
CA ILE A 142 8.79 -6.26 -11.92
C ILE A 142 7.86 -6.12 -13.12
N ALA A 143 6.56 -6.07 -12.87
CA ALA A 143 5.56 -5.70 -13.86
C ALA A 143 4.76 -4.46 -13.42
N LEU A 144 4.56 -3.51 -14.33
CA LEU A 144 3.69 -2.35 -14.15
C LEU A 144 2.58 -2.40 -15.21
N PHE A 145 1.38 -2.79 -14.80
CA PHE A 145 0.26 -3.04 -15.71
C PHE A 145 -0.89 -2.05 -15.48
N GLU A 146 -1.14 -1.21 -16.48
CA GLU A 146 -2.38 -0.45 -16.58
C GLU A 146 -3.41 -1.25 -17.38
N SER A 147 -4.57 -1.46 -16.77
CA SER A 147 -5.70 -2.17 -17.36
C SER A 147 -6.99 -1.47 -16.92
N PRO A 148 -7.62 -0.68 -17.80
CA PRO A 148 -8.82 0.10 -17.48
C PRO A 148 -9.94 -0.75 -16.85
N THR A 149 -10.80 -0.10 -16.10
CA THR A 149 -12.00 -0.71 -15.51
C THR A 149 -12.87 -1.36 -16.59
N GLY A 150 -13.45 -2.53 -16.29
CA GLY A 150 -14.30 -3.26 -17.25
C GLY A 150 -13.54 -4.14 -18.26
N THR A 151 -12.21 -4.09 -18.30
CA THR A 151 -11.39 -4.97 -19.17
C THR A 151 -11.14 -6.38 -18.58
N GLY A 152 -11.78 -6.73 -17.46
CA GLY A 152 -11.61 -8.03 -16.80
C GLY A 152 -10.28 -8.22 -16.06
N LYS A 153 -9.63 -7.13 -15.61
CA LYS A 153 -8.30 -7.12 -14.96
C LYS A 153 -8.06 -8.26 -13.94
N SER A 154 -8.92 -8.40 -12.94
CA SER A 154 -8.73 -9.37 -11.85
C SER A 154 -8.80 -10.82 -12.36
N LEU A 155 -9.73 -11.11 -13.28
CA LEU A 155 -9.83 -12.43 -13.92
C LEU A 155 -8.59 -12.72 -14.81
N SER A 156 -8.08 -11.73 -15.53
CA SER A 156 -6.83 -11.85 -16.30
C SER A 156 -5.60 -12.08 -15.41
N LEU A 157 -5.53 -11.45 -14.23
CA LEU A 157 -4.49 -11.72 -13.22
C LEU A 157 -4.58 -13.18 -12.75
N ILE A 158 -5.77 -13.64 -12.36
CA ILE A 158 -6.05 -15.01 -11.88
C ILE A 158 -5.63 -16.04 -12.93
N CYS A 159 -6.21 -15.96 -14.13
CA CYS A 159 -6.03 -16.95 -15.20
C CYS A 159 -4.56 -17.10 -15.60
N ALA A 160 -3.83 -15.99 -15.76
CA ALA A 160 -2.41 -16.04 -16.12
C ALA A 160 -1.51 -16.55 -14.99
N SER A 161 -1.70 -16.07 -13.76
CA SER A 161 -0.85 -16.46 -12.63
C SER A 161 -1.06 -17.92 -12.20
N LEU A 162 -2.29 -18.42 -12.23
CA LEU A 162 -2.58 -19.82 -11.91
C LEU A 162 -2.22 -20.78 -13.05
N THR A 163 -2.46 -20.41 -14.32
CA THR A 163 -1.95 -21.20 -15.45
C THR A 163 -0.42 -21.30 -15.40
N TRP A 164 0.27 -20.21 -15.03
CA TRP A 164 1.71 -20.26 -14.77
C TRP A 164 2.06 -21.18 -13.60
N LEU A 165 1.36 -21.09 -12.46
CA LEU A 165 1.65 -21.91 -11.28
C LEU A 165 1.45 -23.41 -11.56
N ARG A 166 0.36 -23.78 -12.24
CA ARG A 166 0.04 -25.16 -12.68
C ARG A 166 1.13 -25.69 -13.62
N ASN A 167 1.51 -24.90 -14.63
CA ASN A 167 2.60 -25.23 -15.54
C ASN A 167 3.95 -25.35 -14.82
N HIS A 168 4.22 -24.50 -13.83
CA HIS A 168 5.44 -24.52 -13.04
C HIS A 168 5.53 -25.78 -12.16
N LYS A 169 4.45 -26.12 -11.44
CA LYS A 169 4.34 -27.38 -10.67
C LYS A 169 4.57 -28.61 -11.57
N ARG A 170 3.95 -28.66 -12.74
CA ARG A 170 4.15 -29.74 -13.73
C ARG A 170 5.59 -29.84 -14.23
N LEU A 171 6.24 -28.71 -14.52
CA LEU A 171 7.64 -28.67 -14.95
C LEU A 171 8.62 -29.04 -13.83
N GLN A 172 8.33 -28.69 -12.57
CA GLN A 172 9.11 -29.16 -11.42
C GLN A 172 9.02 -30.68 -11.29
N PHE A 173 7.81 -31.25 -11.32
CA PHE A 173 7.57 -32.69 -11.30
C PHE A 173 8.32 -33.44 -12.42
N GLU A 174 8.22 -32.95 -13.67
CA GLU A 174 9.00 -33.50 -14.79
C GLU A 174 10.52 -33.40 -14.58
N SER A 175 11.00 -32.31 -13.98
CA SER A 175 12.42 -32.06 -13.71
C SER A 175 12.98 -33.00 -12.64
N GLU A 176 12.23 -33.26 -11.57
CA GLU A 176 12.60 -34.24 -10.54
C GLU A 176 12.71 -35.65 -11.13
N ILE A 177 11.73 -36.06 -11.94
CA ILE A 177 11.75 -37.35 -12.66
C ILE A 177 12.96 -37.44 -13.59
N LYS A 178 13.31 -36.36 -14.32
CA LYS A 178 14.50 -36.32 -15.19
C LYS A 178 15.80 -36.40 -14.39
N LYS A 179 15.90 -35.77 -13.22
CA LYS A 179 17.06 -35.87 -12.32
C LYS A 179 17.24 -37.29 -11.78
N ILE A 180 16.17 -37.93 -11.34
CA ILE A 180 16.21 -39.34 -10.90
C ILE A 180 16.67 -40.23 -12.07
N LYS A 181 16.12 -40.02 -13.28
CA LYS A 181 16.54 -40.76 -14.47
C LYS A 181 18.04 -40.62 -14.71
N GLN A 182 18.54 -39.39 -14.75
CA GLN A 182 19.95 -39.11 -14.98
C GLN A 182 20.85 -39.74 -13.89
N GLN A 183 20.48 -39.66 -12.61
CA GLN A 183 21.23 -40.27 -11.52
C GLN A 183 21.33 -41.80 -11.63
N MET A 184 20.28 -42.46 -12.11
CA MET A 184 20.27 -43.92 -12.31
C MET A 184 20.95 -44.36 -13.61
N GLU A 185 20.96 -43.51 -14.64
CA GLU A 185 21.78 -43.71 -15.84
C GLU A 185 23.28 -43.51 -15.53
N GLU A 186 23.63 -42.53 -14.69
CA GLU A 186 25.00 -42.28 -14.21
C GLU A 186 25.53 -43.36 -13.24
N SER A 187 24.66 -44.05 -12.48
CA SER A 187 25.04 -45.21 -11.67
C SER A 187 25.25 -46.50 -12.47
N GLY A 188 24.96 -46.49 -13.77
CA GLY A 188 25.13 -47.64 -14.66
C GLY A 188 24.05 -48.71 -14.54
N GLU A 189 22.86 -48.36 -14.04
CA GLU A 189 21.75 -49.32 -13.92
C GLU A 189 21.14 -49.71 -15.29
N PRO A 190 20.66 -50.95 -15.45
CA PRO A 190 20.00 -51.37 -16.69
C PRO A 190 18.75 -50.54 -16.99
N GLY A 191 18.54 -50.13 -18.24
CA GLY A 191 17.45 -49.22 -18.62
C GLY A 191 16.04 -49.67 -18.20
N TRP A 192 15.76 -50.97 -18.13
CA TRP A 192 14.48 -51.49 -17.64
C TRP A 192 14.27 -51.27 -16.12
N MET A 193 15.36 -51.25 -15.34
CA MET A 193 15.34 -50.95 -13.91
C MET A 193 15.13 -49.46 -13.67
N VAL A 194 15.82 -48.62 -14.44
CA VAL A 194 15.60 -47.16 -14.48
C VAL A 194 14.14 -46.85 -14.82
N GLU A 195 13.60 -47.43 -15.89
CA GLU A 195 12.22 -47.18 -16.33
C GLU A 195 11.18 -47.70 -15.33
N SER A 196 11.41 -48.87 -14.72
CA SER A 196 10.55 -49.37 -13.63
C SER A 196 10.60 -48.49 -12.37
N ALA A 197 11.76 -47.92 -12.03
CA ALA A 197 11.90 -47.03 -10.88
C ALA A 197 11.24 -45.67 -11.12
N LEU A 198 11.38 -45.11 -12.33
CA LEU A 198 10.70 -43.88 -12.76
C LEU A 198 9.18 -44.06 -12.78
N LYS A 199 8.69 -45.21 -13.26
CA LYS A 199 7.27 -45.56 -13.21
C LYS A 199 6.77 -45.62 -11.77
N ARG A 200 7.46 -46.37 -10.89
CA ARG A 200 7.14 -46.44 -9.46
C ARG A 200 7.15 -45.08 -8.78
N LYS A 201 8.11 -44.20 -9.08
CA LYS A 201 8.16 -42.85 -8.51
C LYS A 201 7.06 -41.92 -9.03
N ARG A 202 6.66 -42.04 -10.30
CA ARG A 202 5.46 -41.36 -10.82
C ARG A 202 4.20 -41.83 -10.12
N GLU A 203 4.04 -43.14 -9.94
CA GLU A 203 2.89 -43.73 -9.25
C GLU A 203 2.83 -43.31 -7.77
N GLU A 204 3.95 -43.33 -7.04
CA GLU A 204 4.05 -42.91 -5.64
C GLU A 204 3.68 -41.43 -5.44
N LEU A 205 4.17 -40.53 -6.31
CA LEU A 205 3.86 -39.10 -6.25
C LEU A 205 2.42 -38.81 -6.69
N ALA A 206 1.90 -39.51 -7.71
CA ALA A 206 0.53 -39.37 -8.16
C ALA A 206 -0.48 -39.87 -7.12
N GLN A 207 -0.22 -41.03 -6.48
CA GLN A 207 -1.05 -41.56 -5.39
C GLN A 207 -1.16 -40.57 -4.23
N ARG A 208 -0.02 -40.05 -3.75
CA ARG A 208 0.00 -39.09 -2.65
C ARG A 208 -0.76 -37.79 -2.95
N TYR A 209 -0.72 -37.35 -4.21
CA TYR A 209 -1.48 -36.20 -4.68
C TYR A 209 -2.99 -36.51 -4.77
N GLU A 210 -3.35 -37.69 -5.28
CA GLU A 210 -4.73 -38.16 -5.40
C GLU A 210 -5.37 -38.44 -4.02
N GLU A 211 -4.62 -38.89 -3.03
CA GLU A 211 -5.06 -39.08 -1.64
C GLU A 211 -5.39 -37.75 -0.96
N MET A 212 -4.58 -36.71 -1.23
CA MET A 212 -4.82 -35.34 -0.77
C MET A 212 -6.09 -34.76 -1.40
N GLU A 213 -6.24 -34.82 -2.73
CA GLU A 213 -7.45 -34.33 -3.40
C GLU A 213 -8.70 -35.12 -3.00
N ARG A 214 -8.64 -36.46 -2.90
CA ARG A 214 -9.75 -37.29 -2.39
C ARG A 214 -10.14 -36.94 -0.96
N THR A 215 -9.22 -36.44 -0.14
CA THR A 215 -9.51 -36.01 1.22
C THR A 215 -10.18 -34.63 1.27
N LEU A 216 -9.73 -33.69 0.42
CA LEU A 216 -10.40 -32.39 0.26
C LEU A 216 -11.80 -32.55 -0.35
N GLU A 217 -11.98 -33.40 -1.37
CA GLU A 217 -13.28 -33.59 -2.03
C GLU A 217 -14.33 -34.18 -1.07
N ARG A 218 -13.96 -35.16 -0.23
CA ARG A 218 -14.83 -35.71 0.82
C ARG A 218 -15.28 -34.65 1.84
N ILE A 219 -14.49 -33.60 2.04
CA ILE A 219 -14.85 -32.48 2.92
C ILE A 219 -15.83 -31.55 2.20
N ARG A 220 -15.63 -31.26 0.91
CA ARG A 220 -16.57 -30.48 0.08
C ARG A 220 -17.94 -31.15 -0.02
N GLU A 221 -17.98 -32.47 -0.22
CA GLU A 221 -19.20 -33.26 -0.27
C GLU A 221 -19.98 -33.15 1.05
N ARG A 222 -19.31 -33.38 2.18
CA ARG A 222 -19.90 -33.23 3.52
C ARG A 222 -20.39 -31.82 3.83
N GLU A 223 -19.68 -30.80 3.37
CA GLU A 223 -20.08 -29.40 3.58
C GLU A 223 -21.33 -29.06 2.75
N ARG A 224 -21.43 -29.58 1.52
CA ARG A 224 -22.63 -29.49 0.68
C ARG A 224 -23.83 -30.22 1.29
N GLU A 225 -23.64 -31.43 1.81
CA GLU A 225 -24.67 -32.17 2.56
C GLU A 225 -25.19 -31.32 3.74
N MET A 226 -24.30 -30.72 4.54
CA MET A 226 -24.68 -29.84 5.65
C MET A 226 -25.35 -28.51 5.22
N GLU A 227 -25.04 -28.00 4.03
CA GLU A 227 -25.76 -26.85 3.46
C GLU A 227 -27.16 -27.26 2.99
N GLU A 228 -27.30 -28.36 2.25
CA GLU A 228 -28.58 -28.88 1.75
C GLU A 228 -29.53 -29.28 2.91
N GLU A 229 -29.02 -29.95 3.95
CA GLU A 229 -29.77 -30.24 5.19
C GLU A 229 -30.13 -28.95 5.98
N GLY A 230 -29.34 -27.88 5.83
CA GLY A 230 -29.58 -26.58 6.45
C GLY A 230 -30.59 -25.70 5.70
N GLU A 231 -30.76 -25.88 4.39
CA GLU A 231 -31.61 -25.03 3.55
C GLU A 231 -33.11 -25.25 3.77
N GLU A 232 -33.54 -26.41 4.31
CA GLU A 232 -34.93 -26.59 4.81
C GLU A 232 -35.29 -25.57 5.92
N GLY A 233 -34.30 -24.92 6.54
CA GLY A 233 -34.49 -23.91 7.59
C GLY A 233 -34.50 -22.43 7.14
N GLN A 234 -33.83 -22.07 6.03
CA GLN A 234 -33.79 -20.68 5.51
C GLN A 234 -33.04 -20.55 4.16
N ALA A 235 -33.79 -20.47 3.06
CA ALA A 235 -33.22 -20.20 1.73
C ALA A 235 -32.44 -18.86 1.68
N ARG A 236 -31.14 -18.90 1.38
CA ARG A 236 -30.26 -17.73 1.27
C ARG A 236 -30.39 -17.00 -0.07
N GLY A 237 -31.61 -16.53 -0.37
CA GLY A 237 -31.95 -15.75 -1.58
C GLY A 237 -32.11 -14.24 -1.33
N GLY A 238 -31.00 -13.51 -1.23
CA GLY A 238 -30.91 -12.05 -1.47
C GLY A 238 -31.98 -11.09 -0.89
N LYS A 239 -31.79 -10.62 0.36
CA LYS A 239 -32.12 -9.23 0.75
C LYS A 239 -31.50 -8.82 2.10
N ARG A 240 -30.72 -7.73 2.11
CA ARG A 240 -30.39 -6.98 3.34
C ARG A 240 -31.70 -6.50 3.99
N ARG A 241 -32.00 -6.92 5.22
CA ARG A 241 -32.87 -6.11 6.10
C ARG A 241 -32.42 -6.13 7.56
N LYS A 242 -31.93 -4.98 7.99
CA LYS A 242 -31.73 -4.60 9.39
C LYS A 242 -33.10 -4.29 10.00
N LEU A 243 -33.41 -4.84 11.17
CA LEU A 243 -34.49 -4.37 12.02
C LEU A 243 -33.99 -4.21 13.47
N ASP A 244 -34.50 -3.17 14.10
CA ASP A 244 -34.18 -2.72 15.45
C ASP A 244 -35.52 -2.46 16.18
N ARG A 245 -35.53 -2.67 17.50
CA ARG A 245 -36.52 -2.23 18.50
C ARG A 245 -38.01 -2.56 18.34
N GLY A 246 -38.54 -3.30 19.33
CA GLY A 246 -39.49 -2.67 20.28
C GLY A 246 -40.72 -3.47 20.76
N LYS A 247 -40.91 -3.46 22.10
CA LYS A 247 -42.14 -3.72 22.90
C LYS A 247 -42.71 -5.15 23.05
N GLY A 248 -43.10 -5.47 24.29
CA GLY A 248 -44.46 -5.95 24.56
C GLY A 248 -44.65 -7.22 25.42
N ASP A 249 -44.73 -7.03 26.74
CA ASP A 249 -45.72 -7.64 27.67
C ASP A 249 -45.75 -9.15 28.05
N GLY A 250 -45.90 -9.38 29.36
CA GLY A 250 -46.47 -10.56 30.05
C GLY A 250 -45.69 -11.87 30.08
N GLU A 251 -45.79 -12.75 31.08
CA GLU A 251 -45.96 -12.69 32.53
C GLU A 251 -45.68 -14.13 33.05
N GLU A 252 -45.75 -14.38 34.36
CA GLU A 252 -45.54 -15.69 35.03
C GLU A 252 -44.11 -16.29 34.98
N GLY A 253 -43.54 -16.84 36.06
CA GLY A 253 -44.07 -16.98 37.41
C GLY A 253 -43.42 -18.15 38.16
N GLY A 254 -42.17 -18.03 38.62
CA GLY A 254 -41.39 -19.18 39.15
C GLY A 254 -40.50 -18.88 40.35
N LYS A 255 -41.09 -18.67 41.53
CA LYS A 255 -40.36 -18.44 42.80
C LYS A 255 -39.45 -19.63 43.16
N LYS A 256 -38.19 -19.36 43.52
CA LYS A 256 -37.53 -20.07 44.64
C LYS A 256 -36.69 -19.11 45.49
N LYS A 257 -36.72 -19.37 46.80
CA LYS A 257 -36.33 -18.42 47.85
C LYS A 257 -34.81 -18.34 48.01
N GLY A 258 -34.32 -17.15 48.38
CA GLY A 258 -32.98 -17.02 48.96
C GLY A 258 -32.92 -17.58 50.38
N SER A 259 -31.73 -18.08 50.74
CA SER A 259 -31.27 -18.27 52.12
C SER A 259 -29.81 -17.81 52.15
N GLY A 260 -29.47 -16.91 53.06
CA GLY A 260 -28.13 -16.31 53.11
C GLY A 260 -27.04 -17.34 53.35
N GLY A 261 -25.94 -17.22 52.61
CA GLY A 261 -24.69 -17.94 52.84
C GLY A 261 -23.54 -16.96 52.69
N SER A 262 -23.02 -16.47 53.82
CA SER A 262 -21.83 -15.62 53.87
C SER A 262 -20.59 -16.41 53.46
N GLY A 263 -20.22 -16.33 52.18
CA GLY A 263 -18.94 -16.84 51.65
C GLY A 263 -17.90 -15.72 51.65
N GLY A 264 -16.91 -15.80 52.55
CA GLY A 264 -16.03 -14.66 52.85
C GLY A 264 -15.17 -14.20 51.67
N SER A 265 -15.06 -12.88 51.51
CA SER A 265 -13.95 -12.25 50.80
C SER A 265 -12.65 -12.67 51.48
N ARG A 266 -11.86 -13.49 50.79
CA ARG A 266 -10.53 -13.89 51.24
C ARG A 266 -9.58 -12.79 50.79
N GLY A 267 -9.36 -11.82 51.67
CA GLY A 267 -8.59 -10.62 51.36
C GLY A 267 -7.22 -10.95 50.78
N LEU A 268 -7.02 -10.57 49.52
CA LEU A 268 -5.70 -10.32 48.96
C LEU A 268 -5.20 -9.00 49.55
N THR A 269 -3.91 -8.93 49.90
CA THR A 269 -3.31 -7.67 50.34
C THR A 269 -2.93 -6.84 49.12
N ALA A 270 -3.01 -5.50 49.21
CA ALA A 270 -2.63 -4.57 48.14
C ALA A 270 -1.18 -4.74 47.62
N SER A 271 -0.35 -5.55 48.30
CA SER A 271 0.98 -5.96 47.85
C SER A 271 0.99 -7.00 46.73
N ASP A 272 -0.07 -7.79 46.57
CA ASP A 272 -0.18 -8.83 45.54
C ASP A 272 -0.79 -8.30 44.23
N GLU A 273 -1.73 -7.36 44.30
CA GLU A 273 -2.33 -6.68 43.14
C GLU A 273 -1.31 -5.80 42.41
N ASP A 274 -0.46 -5.09 43.15
CA ASP A 274 0.69 -4.34 42.63
C ASP A 274 1.67 -5.18 41.76
N LYS A 275 1.61 -6.52 41.81
CA LYS A 275 2.47 -7.41 40.99
C LYS A 275 2.01 -7.52 39.54
N GLU A 276 0.71 -7.30 39.26
CA GLU A 276 0.15 -7.40 37.91
C GLU A 276 0.71 -6.30 36.99
N PHE A 277 0.75 -5.07 37.51
CA PHE A 277 1.21 -3.89 36.78
C PHE A 277 2.73 -3.74 36.72
N LEU A 278 3.50 -4.50 37.51
CA LEU A 278 4.96 -4.36 37.57
C LEU A 278 5.65 -4.85 36.28
N ILE A 279 6.57 -4.04 35.74
CA ILE A 279 7.37 -4.40 34.55
C ILE A 279 8.37 -5.49 34.89
N GLU A 280 8.55 -6.44 33.96
CA GLU A 280 9.49 -7.55 34.12
C GLU A 280 10.94 -7.09 33.95
N ASP A 281 11.87 -7.96 34.30
CA ASP A 281 13.30 -7.68 34.19
C ASP A 281 13.73 -7.65 32.72
N TRP A 282 13.71 -6.46 32.12
CA TRP A 282 14.35 -6.24 30.84
C TRP A 282 15.86 -6.36 31.01
N LYS A 283 16.51 -7.00 30.04
CA LYS A 283 17.97 -7.08 29.93
C LYS A 283 18.36 -6.74 28.51
N ASP A 284 19.41 -5.95 28.36
CA ASP A 284 19.97 -5.61 27.06
C ASP A 284 20.98 -6.68 26.59
N GLU A 285 20.51 -7.92 26.41
CA GLU A 285 21.33 -8.98 25.84
C GLU A 285 21.41 -8.78 24.30
N GLY A 286 22.60 -8.43 23.82
CA GLY A 286 22.83 -8.12 22.41
C GLY A 286 22.71 -9.35 21.53
N GLY A 287 21.74 -9.35 20.60
CA GLY A 287 21.56 -10.42 19.62
C GLY A 287 20.67 -11.58 20.09
N MET A 288 19.45 -11.28 20.55
CA MET A 288 18.36 -12.24 20.42
C MET A 288 18.09 -12.43 18.91
N ASP A 289 17.90 -13.67 18.46
CA ASP A 289 17.70 -14.01 17.05
C ASP A 289 16.43 -13.30 16.49
N GLU A 290 16.60 -12.38 15.53
CA GLU A 290 15.50 -11.60 14.93
C GLU A 290 14.51 -12.48 14.11
N ASN A 291 14.74 -13.79 14.05
CA ASN A 291 13.95 -14.77 13.28
C ASN A 291 12.87 -15.54 14.07
N ASP A 292 12.55 -15.20 15.33
CA ASP A 292 11.42 -15.82 16.08
C ASP A 292 10.16 -14.91 16.19
N PRO A 293 9.31 -14.83 15.14
CA PRO A 293 8.02 -14.13 15.20
C PRO A 293 6.99 -14.81 16.14
N MET A 294 7.31 -15.97 16.71
CA MET A 294 6.42 -16.74 17.58
C MET A 294 6.65 -16.47 19.08
N GLY A 295 7.67 -15.69 19.45
CA GLY A 295 7.94 -15.28 20.84
C GLY A 295 6.80 -14.51 21.55
N GLN A 296 5.75 -14.10 20.82
CA GLN A 296 4.55 -13.47 21.38
C GLN A 296 3.47 -14.46 21.88
N LEU A 297 3.63 -15.76 21.59
CA LEU A 297 2.67 -16.82 21.94
C LEU A 297 3.03 -17.51 23.26
N SER A 298 2.06 -18.18 23.89
CA SER A 298 2.39 -19.05 25.02
C SER A 298 3.28 -20.21 24.55
N LYS A 299 4.20 -20.68 25.41
CA LYS A 299 5.09 -21.81 25.08
C LYS A 299 4.34 -23.04 24.59
N GLU A 300 3.21 -23.37 25.26
CA GLU A 300 2.27 -24.43 24.87
C GLU A 300 1.72 -24.22 23.44
N THR A 301 1.41 -22.97 23.06
CA THR A 301 0.87 -22.62 21.73
C THR A 301 1.97 -22.61 20.65
N ARG A 302 3.20 -22.21 21.00
CA ARG A 302 4.34 -22.25 20.08
C ARG A 302 4.72 -23.69 19.75
N GLU A 303 4.89 -24.55 20.75
CA GLU A 303 5.17 -25.99 20.57
C GLU A 303 4.05 -26.70 19.78
N LEU A 304 2.79 -26.26 19.92
CA LEU A 304 1.69 -26.78 19.09
C LEU A 304 1.79 -26.31 17.64
N LEU A 305 2.03 -25.01 17.39
CA LEU A 305 2.13 -24.49 16.02
C LEU A 305 3.41 -25.00 15.32
N GLU A 306 4.47 -25.29 16.05
CA GLU A 306 5.64 -26.03 15.57
C GLU A 306 5.25 -27.46 15.13
N LYS A 307 4.48 -28.20 15.96
CA LYS A 307 3.96 -29.54 15.62
C LYS A 307 2.97 -29.53 14.44
N VAL A 308 2.16 -28.48 14.31
CA VAL A 308 1.22 -28.24 13.19
C VAL A 308 1.94 -27.72 11.92
N GLY A 309 3.28 -27.66 11.92
CA GLY A 309 4.09 -27.47 10.72
C GLY A 309 4.62 -26.05 10.49
N MET A 310 4.65 -25.18 11.50
CA MET A 310 5.13 -23.78 11.37
C MET A 310 6.47 -23.48 12.09
N GLY A 311 7.20 -24.50 12.54
CA GLY A 311 8.52 -24.31 13.15
C GLY A 311 9.57 -23.80 12.16
N THR A 312 10.53 -23.01 12.64
CA THR A 312 11.77 -22.74 11.87
C THR A 312 12.51 -24.05 11.62
N ALA A 313 13.09 -24.20 10.42
CA ALA A 313 13.62 -25.47 9.94
C ALA A 313 14.83 -25.95 10.76
N GLY A 314 14.59 -26.73 11.81
CA GLY A 314 15.63 -27.13 12.77
C GLY A 314 15.18 -28.02 13.93
N GLY A 315 14.24 -28.95 13.72
CA GLY A 315 13.73 -29.84 14.78
C GLY A 315 13.45 -31.27 14.28
N LYS A 316 13.79 -32.28 15.09
CA LYS A 316 13.69 -33.71 14.73
C LYS A 316 12.26 -34.17 14.39
N LYS A 317 12.12 -34.96 13.32
CA LYS A 317 10.94 -35.81 13.08
C LYS A 317 10.69 -36.74 14.27
N GLY A 318 9.43 -36.81 14.72
CA GLY A 318 9.00 -37.70 15.81
C GLY A 318 7.50 -37.57 16.09
N GLY A 319 6.68 -38.23 15.28
CA GLY A 319 5.23 -38.30 15.41
C GLY A 319 4.57 -38.82 14.13
N ASP A 320 3.69 -39.81 14.25
CA ASP A 320 2.94 -40.42 13.13
C ASP A 320 1.73 -39.56 12.72
N GLU A 321 1.99 -38.31 12.32
CA GLU A 321 1.00 -37.44 11.69
C GLU A 321 1.45 -37.11 10.27
N GLU A 322 0.55 -37.23 9.28
CA GLU A 322 0.87 -36.96 7.88
C GLU A 322 1.27 -35.49 7.70
N PRO A 323 2.52 -35.20 7.27
CA PRO A 323 2.92 -33.84 7.02
C PRO A 323 2.18 -33.33 5.77
N VAL A 324 1.38 -32.27 5.96
CA VAL A 324 0.82 -31.48 4.85
C VAL A 324 1.97 -31.13 3.92
N ALA A 325 1.84 -31.48 2.64
CA ALA A 325 2.87 -31.16 1.66
C ALA A 325 3.03 -29.64 1.60
N GLU A 326 4.21 -29.12 1.96
CA GLU A 326 4.49 -27.70 1.87
C GLU A 326 4.48 -27.30 0.39
N GLU A 327 3.45 -26.55 -0.01
CA GLU A 327 3.37 -26.08 -1.39
C GLU A 327 4.47 -25.06 -1.66
N GLY A 328 5.16 -25.21 -2.79
CA GLY A 328 6.37 -24.45 -3.12
C GLY A 328 6.13 -22.95 -3.30
N ILE A 329 5.88 -22.51 -4.53
CA ILE A 329 5.72 -21.08 -4.83
C ILE A 329 4.29 -20.64 -4.52
N LYS A 330 4.16 -19.58 -3.73
CA LYS A 330 2.88 -18.99 -3.30
C LYS A 330 2.65 -17.64 -3.95
N ILE A 331 1.38 -17.30 -4.18
CA ILE A 331 0.93 -16.04 -4.75
C ILE A 331 0.27 -15.21 -3.65
N PHE A 332 0.96 -14.17 -3.21
CA PHE A 332 0.42 -13.15 -2.29
C PHE A 332 -0.38 -12.12 -3.10
N TYR A 333 -1.70 -12.23 -3.08
CA TYR A 333 -2.59 -11.23 -3.71
C TYR A 333 -2.97 -10.17 -2.68
N THR A 334 -2.76 -8.91 -3.02
CA THR A 334 -3.11 -7.78 -2.15
C THR A 334 -3.90 -6.70 -2.86
N SER A 335 -4.82 -6.09 -2.12
CA SER A 335 -5.65 -4.99 -2.60
C SER A 335 -5.93 -4.00 -1.47
N ARG A 336 -6.49 -2.84 -1.83
CA ARG A 336 -6.65 -1.71 -0.92
C ARG A 336 -7.74 -1.95 0.13
N THR A 337 -8.83 -2.64 -0.22
CA THR A 337 -9.98 -2.85 0.67
C THR A 337 -10.38 -4.32 0.79
N HIS A 338 -11.02 -4.69 1.91
CA HIS A 338 -11.56 -6.04 2.09
C HIS A 338 -12.63 -6.40 1.05
N SER A 339 -13.47 -5.46 0.64
CA SER A 339 -14.49 -5.69 -0.40
C SER A 339 -13.90 -6.06 -1.77
N GLN A 340 -12.71 -5.54 -2.11
CA GLN A 340 -11.98 -5.92 -3.32
C GLN A 340 -11.41 -7.34 -3.21
N LEU A 341 -10.99 -7.76 -2.02
CA LEU A 341 -10.55 -9.14 -1.77
C LEU A 341 -11.73 -10.13 -1.83
N THR A 342 -12.88 -9.79 -1.27
CA THR A 342 -14.12 -10.59 -1.42
C THR A 342 -14.52 -10.72 -2.90
N GLN A 343 -14.46 -9.62 -3.67
CA GLN A 343 -14.72 -9.66 -5.11
C GLN A 343 -13.69 -10.55 -5.85
N PHE A 344 -12.40 -10.47 -5.49
CA PHE A 344 -11.37 -11.34 -6.06
C PHE A 344 -11.67 -12.83 -5.81
N ILE A 345 -12.12 -13.21 -4.61
CA ILE A 345 -12.49 -14.60 -4.28
C ILE A 345 -13.69 -15.06 -5.12
N GLN A 346 -14.67 -14.19 -5.38
CA GLN A 346 -15.80 -14.50 -6.28
C GLN A 346 -15.37 -14.69 -7.75
N GLU A 347 -14.35 -13.97 -8.22
CA GLU A 347 -13.74 -14.18 -9.55
C GLU A 347 -12.86 -15.45 -9.58
N LEU A 348 -12.18 -15.77 -8.47
CA LEU A 348 -11.31 -16.94 -8.31
C LEU A 348 -12.07 -18.27 -8.39
N ARG A 349 -13.34 -18.29 -7.98
CA ARG A 349 -14.25 -19.45 -8.06
C ARG A 349 -14.76 -19.75 -9.49
N ARG A 350 -14.42 -18.94 -10.50
CA ARG A 350 -14.92 -19.08 -11.89
C ARG A 350 -14.06 -19.91 -12.85
N PRO A 351 -12.73 -19.70 -12.96
CA PRO A 351 -11.89 -20.51 -13.84
C PRO A 351 -11.65 -21.91 -13.24
N GLU A 352 -11.66 -22.92 -14.09
CA GLU A 352 -11.27 -24.30 -13.75
C GLU A 352 -9.88 -24.58 -14.31
N PHE A 353 -8.98 -25.21 -13.55
CA PHE A 353 -7.61 -25.50 -14.02
C PHE A 353 -7.35 -27.01 -14.11
N PRO A 354 -6.61 -27.48 -15.13
CA PRO A 354 -6.19 -28.88 -15.22
C PRO A 354 -5.18 -29.21 -14.11
N ALA A 355 -5.19 -30.44 -13.61
CA ALA A 355 -4.32 -30.86 -12.52
C ALA A 355 -2.82 -30.62 -12.78
N SER A 356 -2.13 -30.17 -11.73
CA SER A 356 -0.67 -29.95 -11.76
C SER A 356 0.15 -31.23 -11.99
N VAL A 357 -0.39 -32.38 -11.59
CA VAL A 357 0.23 -33.70 -11.70
C VAL A 357 -0.57 -34.55 -12.70
N PRO A 358 0.06 -35.24 -13.66
CA PRO A 358 -0.65 -36.13 -14.58
C PRO A 358 -1.31 -37.29 -13.82
N THR A 359 -2.63 -37.45 -13.98
CA THR A 359 -3.33 -38.66 -13.50
C THR A 359 -2.88 -39.90 -14.28
N PRO A 360 -3.00 -41.11 -13.70
CA PRO A 360 -2.74 -42.35 -14.43
C PRO A 360 -3.59 -42.44 -15.71
N ALA A 361 -3.04 -43.04 -16.77
CA ALA A 361 -3.57 -43.01 -18.14
C ALA A 361 -4.90 -43.79 -18.37
N ALA A 362 -5.72 -43.97 -17.34
CA ALA A 362 -7.00 -44.67 -17.36
C ALA A 362 -8.23 -43.74 -17.26
N GLN A 363 -8.03 -42.41 -17.24
CA GLN A 363 -9.10 -41.41 -17.26
C GLN A 363 -9.09 -40.66 -18.61
N GLU A 364 -10.23 -40.61 -19.29
CA GLU A 364 -10.37 -39.97 -20.61
C GLU A 364 -10.45 -38.43 -20.54
N GLU A 365 -10.84 -37.88 -19.39
CA GLU A 365 -10.89 -36.44 -19.09
C GLU A 365 -9.74 -36.05 -18.15
N PRO A 366 -9.06 -34.91 -18.36
CA PRO A 366 -8.04 -34.42 -17.44
C PRO A 366 -8.67 -33.99 -16.11
N ALA A 367 -8.20 -34.56 -15.00
CA ALA A 367 -8.67 -34.20 -13.67
C ALA A 367 -8.52 -32.68 -13.43
N LYS A 368 -9.54 -32.06 -12.82
CA LYS A 368 -9.56 -30.63 -12.49
C LYS A 368 -9.00 -30.43 -11.08
N GLU A 369 -8.16 -29.41 -10.90
CA GLU A 369 -7.59 -29.04 -9.60
C GLU A 369 -8.19 -27.71 -9.12
N ILE A 370 -8.96 -27.77 -8.02
CA ILE A 370 -9.48 -26.60 -7.35
C ILE A 370 -8.32 -25.85 -6.67
N VAL A 371 -8.34 -24.53 -6.80
CA VAL A 371 -7.35 -23.63 -6.21
C VAL A 371 -7.42 -23.69 -4.68
N LYS A 372 -6.27 -23.73 -4.02
CA LYS A 372 -6.19 -23.73 -2.55
C LYS A 372 -5.84 -22.30 -2.10
N GLN A 373 -6.75 -21.63 -1.38
CA GLN A 373 -6.59 -20.23 -1.00
C GLN A 373 -6.94 -20.00 0.47
N ILE A 374 -6.26 -19.04 1.10
CA ILE A 374 -6.57 -18.60 2.47
C ILE A 374 -6.57 -17.07 2.59
N PRO A 375 -7.62 -16.43 3.13
CA PRO A 375 -7.60 -15.01 3.41
C PRO A 375 -7.02 -14.67 4.78
N LEU A 376 -6.09 -13.71 4.80
CA LEU A 376 -5.51 -13.14 6.02
C LEU A 376 -6.10 -11.76 6.31
N SER A 377 -6.50 -11.55 7.57
CA SER A 377 -7.18 -10.33 8.00
C SER A 377 -6.82 -9.95 9.44
N SER A 378 -7.24 -8.76 9.87
CA SER A 378 -6.95 -8.26 11.21
C SER A 378 -7.76 -8.98 12.29
N ARG A 379 -7.29 -8.91 13.54
CA ARG A 379 -8.03 -9.42 14.71
C ARG A 379 -9.44 -8.81 14.83
N GLN A 380 -9.63 -7.56 14.39
CA GLN A 380 -10.95 -6.90 14.41
C GLN A 380 -12.00 -7.57 13.51
N LYS A 381 -11.57 -8.30 12.47
CA LYS A 381 -12.46 -9.03 11.57
C LYS A 381 -12.62 -10.51 11.95
N LEU A 382 -11.55 -11.12 12.46
CA LEU A 382 -11.51 -12.57 12.72
C LEU A 382 -11.67 -12.97 14.19
N CYS A 383 -11.82 -12.03 15.13
CA CYS A 383 -11.96 -12.40 16.56
C CYS A 383 -13.40 -12.80 16.91
N ILE A 384 -13.61 -14.07 17.26
CA ILE A 384 -14.91 -14.58 17.74
C ILE A 384 -15.14 -14.36 19.25
N ASN A 385 -14.12 -13.97 20.02
CA ASN A 385 -14.25 -13.81 21.48
C ASN A 385 -15.07 -12.55 21.83
N PRO A 386 -16.25 -12.66 22.48
CA PRO A 386 -17.11 -11.51 22.76
C PRO A 386 -16.49 -10.45 23.70
N SER A 387 -15.53 -10.83 24.54
CA SER A 387 -14.82 -9.88 25.43
C SER A 387 -13.74 -9.07 24.73
N VAL A 388 -13.37 -9.45 23.50
CA VAL A 388 -12.35 -8.78 22.68
C VAL A 388 -13.02 -8.06 21.51
N ASN A 389 -13.92 -8.73 20.79
CA ASN A 389 -14.57 -8.22 19.58
C ASN A 389 -15.52 -7.03 19.83
N LYS A 390 -15.95 -6.81 21.09
CA LYS A 390 -16.75 -5.63 21.48
C LYS A 390 -15.94 -4.33 21.59
N LEU A 391 -14.61 -4.40 21.61
CA LEU A 391 -13.74 -3.23 21.79
C LEU A 391 -13.74 -2.36 20.53
N GLY A 392 -13.89 -1.04 20.69
CA GLY A 392 -14.11 -0.12 19.56
C GLY A 392 -12.91 0.13 18.66
N THR A 393 -11.68 -0.20 19.07
CA THR A 393 -10.45 0.11 18.33
C THR A 393 -9.58 -1.12 18.09
N LEU A 394 -8.89 -1.15 16.93
CA LEU A 394 -7.95 -2.23 16.60
C LEU A 394 -6.79 -2.34 17.61
N ALA A 395 -6.37 -1.22 18.21
CA ALA A 395 -5.35 -1.20 19.26
C ALA A 395 -5.82 -1.99 20.50
N ALA A 396 -6.97 -1.63 21.07
CA ALA A 396 -7.54 -2.32 22.23
C ALA A 396 -7.86 -3.80 21.94
N ILE A 397 -8.31 -4.13 20.72
CA ILE A 397 -8.53 -5.52 20.27
C ILE A 397 -7.21 -6.31 20.28
N ASN A 398 -6.14 -5.76 19.71
CA ASN A 398 -4.82 -6.42 19.69
C ASN A 398 -4.29 -6.61 21.11
N GLU A 399 -4.39 -5.56 21.93
CA GLU A 399 -3.93 -5.50 23.31
C GLU A 399 -4.63 -6.53 24.21
N ARG A 400 -5.98 -6.51 24.26
CA ARG A 400 -6.77 -7.49 25.02
C ARG A 400 -6.56 -8.91 24.49
N CYS A 401 -6.41 -9.10 23.19
CA CYS A 401 -6.09 -10.41 22.63
C CYS A 401 -4.72 -10.93 23.11
N GLN A 402 -3.71 -10.05 23.24
CA GLN A 402 -2.39 -10.41 23.77
C GLN A 402 -2.39 -10.63 25.29
N SER A 403 -3.18 -9.88 26.07
CA SER A 403 -3.26 -10.08 27.53
C SER A 403 -3.84 -11.45 27.89
N LEU A 404 -4.84 -11.92 27.14
CA LEU A 404 -5.45 -13.25 27.27
C LEU A 404 -4.53 -14.42 26.84
N GLN A 405 -3.33 -14.14 26.33
CA GLN A 405 -2.33 -15.14 25.89
C GLN A 405 -1.09 -15.20 26.80
N GLN A 406 -0.96 -14.32 27.79
CA GLN A 406 0.23 -14.29 28.65
C GLN A 406 0.32 -15.56 29.50
N SER A 407 1.53 -16.06 29.73
CA SER A 407 1.78 -17.26 30.53
C SER A 407 1.24 -17.13 31.97
N LYS A 408 1.32 -15.91 32.52
CA LYS A 408 0.83 -15.51 33.84
C LYS A 408 -0.70 -15.47 33.97
N THR A 409 -1.43 -15.33 32.86
CA THR A 409 -2.90 -15.29 32.88
C THR A 409 -3.44 -16.65 33.34
N PRO A 410 -4.29 -16.72 34.39
CA PRO A 410 -4.89 -17.95 34.88
C PRO A 410 -5.56 -18.76 33.76
N LYS A 411 -5.53 -20.10 33.83
CA LYS A 411 -6.02 -20.95 32.73
C LYS A 411 -7.50 -20.71 32.43
N GLU A 412 -8.30 -20.36 33.44
CA GLU A 412 -9.72 -20.00 33.35
C GLU A 412 -9.96 -18.66 32.64
N GLN A 413 -8.96 -17.77 32.64
CA GLN A 413 -9.04 -16.42 32.06
C GLN A 413 -8.35 -16.32 30.68
N ARG A 414 -7.68 -17.38 30.21
CA ARG A 414 -7.10 -17.40 28.86
C ARG A 414 -8.20 -17.46 27.80
N CYS A 415 -7.87 -17.05 26.57
CA CYS A 415 -8.84 -17.09 25.47
C CYS A 415 -9.20 -18.57 25.13
N PRO A 416 -10.47 -19.01 25.31
CA PRO A 416 -10.84 -20.43 25.14
C PRO A 416 -10.75 -20.89 23.68
N TYR A 417 -10.85 -19.95 22.74
CA TYR A 417 -10.80 -20.20 21.30
C TYR A 417 -9.37 -20.34 20.75
N LEU A 418 -8.32 -20.09 21.55
CA LEU A 418 -6.95 -20.16 21.04
C LEU A 418 -6.57 -21.61 20.67
N PRO A 419 -5.93 -21.88 19.52
CA PRO A 419 -5.40 -23.20 19.19
C PRO A 419 -4.46 -23.72 20.29
N ASN A 420 -4.73 -24.93 20.77
CA ASN A 420 -4.04 -25.60 21.86
C ASN A 420 -4.20 -27.13 21.70
N ALA A 421 -3.62 -27.91 22.61
CA ALA A 421 -3.63 -29.37 22.50
C ALA A 421 -5.04 -30.01 22.64
N SER A 422 -6.01 -29.38 23.32
CA SER A 422 -7.35 -29.95 23.48
C SER A 422 -8.30 -29.63 22.32
N ASN A 423 -8.03 -28.58 21.53
CA ASN A 423 -8.80 -28.22 20.33
C ASN A 423 -8.02 -28.42 19.01
N LEU A 424 -6.95 -29.21 19.04
CA LEU A 424 -6.13 -29.55 17.85
C LEU A 424 -6.96 -30.14 16.71
N LYS A 425 -7.90 -31.06 17.01
CA LYS A 425 -8.82 -31.64 16.02
C LYS A 425 -9.68 -30.58 15.32
N ALA A 426 -10.20 -29.60 16.08
CA ALA A 426 -10.96 -28.48 15.51
C ALA A 426 -10.07 -27.53 14.68
N THR A 427 -8.79 -27.41 15.03
CA THR A 427 -7.80 -26.67 14.24
C THR A 427 -7.52 -27.36 12.90
N HIS A 428 -7.37 -28.69 12.88
CA HIS A 428 -7.22 -29.46 11.64
C HIS A 428 -8.50 -29.42 10.79
N GLN A 429 -9.68 -29.58 11.39
CA GLN A 429 -10.96 -29.39 10.68
C GLN A 429 -11.07 -27.99 10.05
N PHE A 430 -10.72 -26.93 10.79
CA PHE A 430 -10.70 -25.57 10.24
C PHE A 430 -9.73 -25.43 9.06
N ARG A 431 -8.53 -26.00 9.17
CA ARG A 431 -7.52 -26.01 8.10
C ARG A 431 -8.07 -26.68 6.84
N ASP A 432 -8.61 -27.89 7.00
CA ASP A 432 -9.00 -28.74 5.89
C ASP A 432 -10.26 -28.19 5.18
N THR A 433 -11.25 -27.69 5.93
CA THR A 433 -12.37 -26.91 5.40
C THR A 433 -11.89 -25.66 4.65
N ALA A 434 -10.98 -24.86 5.23
CA ALA A 434 -10.52 -23.64 4.59
C ALA A 434 -9.76 -23.88 3.28
N LEU A 435 -9.04 -25.00 3.16
CA LEU A 435 -8.39 -25.41 1.91
C LEU A 435 -9.36 -26.06 0.91
N ALA A 436 -10.52 -26.53 1.36
CA ALA A 436 -11.53 -27.16 0.54
C ALA A 436 -12.45 -26.17 -0.19
N THR A 437 -12.88 -25.07 0.47
CA THR A 437 -14.05 -24.26 0.01
C THR A 437 -13.77 -22.84 -0.50
N LEU A 438 -12.50 -22.44 -0.70
CA LEU A 438 -12.14 -21.09 -1.18
C LEU A 438 -12.81 -19.96 -0.36
N PRO A 439 -12.68 -19.94 0.98
CA PRO A 439 -13.47 -19.07 1.86
C PRO A 439 -13.06 -17.60 1.77
N ASP A 440 -14.01 -16.68 1.98
CA ASP A 440 -13.71 -15.29 2.29
C ASP A 440 -13.45 -15.04 3.79
N ILE A 441 -13.23 -13.77 4.16
CA ILE A 441 -12.89 -13.38 5.55
C ILE A 441 -14.07 -13.60 6.49
N GLU A 442 -15.28 -13.38 6.00
CA GLU A 442 -16.53 -13.55 6.71
C GLU A 442 -16.88 -15.05 6.81
N ASP A 443 -16.59 -15.85 5.76
CA ASP A 443 -16.69 -17.32 5.77
C ASP A 443 -15.79 -17.92 6.87
N LEU A 444 -14.48 -17.57 6.89
CA LEU A 444 -13.55 -18.02 7.95
C LEU A 444 -14.04 -17.65 9.37
N TYR A 445 -14.68 -16.49 9.53
CA TYR A 445 -15.26 -16.11 10.81
C TYR A 445 -16.40 -17.05 11.23
N GLN A 446 -17.28 -17.44 10.30
CA GLN A 446 -18.34 -18.40 10.61
C GLN A 446 -17.78 -19.80 10.87
N THR A 447 -16.84 -20.30 10.06
CA THR A 447 -16.19 -21.61 10.24
C THR A 447 -15.56 -21.73 11.64
N GLY A 448 -14.78 -20.72 12.06
CA GLY A 448 -14.19 -20.75 13.40
C GLY A 448 -15.22 -20.57 14.52
N LYS A 449 -16.32 -19.86 14.28
CA LYS A 449 -17.45 -19.77 15.22
C LYS A 449 -18.20 -21.10 15.36
N GLN A 450 -18.41 -21.85 14.28
CA GLN A 450 -19.01 -23.19 14.30
C GLN A 450 -18.10 -24.18 15.05
N LEU A 451 -16.82 -24.22 14.69
CA LEU A 451 -15.81 -25.11 15.28
C LEU A 451 -15.28 -24.65 16.65
N GLN A 452 -15.78 -23.53 17.18
CA GLN A 452 -15.33 -22.91 18.45
C GLN A 452 -13.79 -22.71 18.53
N ILE A 453 -13.16 -22.35 17.41
CA ILE A 453 -11.71 -22.14 17.25
C ILE A 453 -11.43 -20.75 16.68
N CYS A 454 -10.36 -20.08 17.13
CA CYS A 454 -10.04 -18.71 16.76
C CYS A 454 -9.56 -18.63 15.29
N PRO A 455 -10.35 -18.05 14.35
CA PRO A 455 -9.99 -18.02 12.93
C PRO A 455 -8.64 -17.34 12.67
N TYR A 456 -8.32 -16.28 13.42
CA TYR A 456 -7.09 -15.49 13.26
C TYR A 456 -5.79 -16.29 13.51
N TYR A 457 -5.84 -17.30 14.38
CA TYR A 457 -4.69 -18.17 14.63
C TYR A 457 -4.81 -19.50 13.88
N ALA A 458 -6.02 -20.05 13.73
CA ALA A 458 -6.24 -21.29 13.00
C ALA A 458 -5.89 -21.19 11.50
N SER A 459 -6.17 -20.05 10.84
CA SER A 459 -5.83 -19.82 9.42
C SER A 459 -4.35 -19.96 9.10
N ARG A 460 -3.48 -19.81 10.10
CA ARG A 460 -2.02 -19.97 9.95
C ARG A 460 -1.64 -21.40 9.62
N SER A 461 -2.38 -22.39 10.15
CA SER A 461 -2.17 -23.81 9.84
C SER A 461 -2.52 -24.19 8.40
N ALA A 462 -3.26 -23.34 7.67
CA ALA A 462 -3.57 -23.52 6.25
C ALA A 462 -2.51 -22.86 5.32
N ILE A 463 -1.69 -21.93 5.81
CA ILE A 463 -0.64 -21.25 5.02
C ILE A 463 0.35 -22.23 4.34
N PRO A 464 0.76 -23.36 4.95
CA PRO A 464 1.63 -24.33 4.28
C PRO A 464 1.05 -24.94 3.00
N GLY A 465 -0.25 -25.24 2.98
CA GLY A 465 -0.97 -25.91 1.89
C GLY A 465 -1.83 -25.00 1.02
N ALA A 466 -1.56 -23.68 1.01
CA ALA A 466 -2.28 -22.69 0.21
C ALA A 466 -1.40 -22.12 -0.91
N GLU A 467 -1.97 -22.06 -2.10
CA GLU A 467 -1.37 -21.55 -3.34
C GLU A 467 -1.50 -20.03 -3.43
N VAL A 468 -2.66 -19.52 -3.00
CA VAL A 468 -3.01 -18.09 -3.03
C VAL A 468 -3.28 -17.62 -1.61
N ILE A 469 -2.62 -16.53 -1.20
CA ILE A 469 -2.82 -15.90 0.09
C ILE A 469 -3.29 -14.48 -0.16
N THR A 470 -4.53 -14.15 0.25
CA THR A 470 -5.10 -12.81 0.03
C THR A 470 -4.98 -11.96 1.28
N LEU A 471 -4.38 -10.77 1.19
CA LEU A 471 -4.21 -9.86 2.34
C LEU A 471 -4.36 -8.37 1.97
N PRO A 472 -4.88 -7.49 2.86
CA PRO A 472 -4.96 -6.05 2.60
C PRO A 472 -3.57 -5.37 2.68
N TYR A 473 -3.41 -4.25 1.97
CA TYR A 473 -2.15 -3.48 1.90
C TYR A 473 -1.35 -3.36 3.22
N PRO A 474 -1.93 -3.01 4.38
CA PRO A 474 -1.14 -2.81 5.60
C PRO A 474 -0.40 -4.07 6.06
N LEU A 475 -0.96 -5.26 5.83
CA LEU A 475 -0.34 -6.54 6.23
C LEU A 475 0.85 -6.93 5.33
N LEU A 476 0.93 -6.38 4.11
CA LEU A 476 2.10 -6.55 3.23
C LEU A 476 3.17 -5.48 3.52
N LEU A 477 2.74 -4.22 3.62
CA LEU A 477 3.63 -3.06 3.72
C LEU A 477 4.35 -2.98 5.08
N GLN A 478 3.68 -3.35 6.18
CA GLN A 478 4.31 -3.38 7.50
C GLN A 478 5.14 -4.67 7.68
N LYS A 479 6.48 -4.53 7.75
CA LYS A 479 7.41 -5.66 7.99
C LYS A 479 7.00 -6.48 9.23
N SER A 480 6.71 -5.81 10.35
CA SER A 480 6.26 -6.46 11.60
C SER A 480 4.92 -7.20 11.47
N ALA A 481 4.04 -6.78 10.56
CA ALA A 481 2.79 -7.49 10.29
C ALA A 481 3.02 -8.76 9.45
N ARG A 482 3.93 -8.70 8.46
CA ARG A 482 4.38 -9.89 7.71
C ARG A 482 5.00 -10.93 8.63
N GLU A 483 5.94 -10.51 9.47
CA GLU A 483 6.63 -11.35 10.46
C GLU A 483 5.63 -12.01 11.42
N ALA A 484 4.74 -11.23 12.05
CA ALA A 484 3.73 -11.74 12.98
C ALA A 484 2.67 -12.68 12.36
N LEU A 485 2.62 -12.79 11.02
CA LEU A 485 1.79 -13.72 10.25
C LEU A 485 2.58 -14.88 9.63
N GLY A 486 3.92 -14.89 9.73
CA GLY A 486 4.77 -15.88 9.08
C GLY A 486 4.87 -15.73 7.55
N ILE A 487 4.61 -14.53 7.02
CA ILE A 487 4.64 -14.24 5.58
C ILE A 487 6.10 -14.13 5.11
N LYS A 488 6.60 -15.21 4.49
CA LYS A 488 7.89 -15.26 3.78
C LYS A 488 7.67 -14.84 2.32
N LEU A 489 8.32 -13.79 1.86
CA LEU A 489 8.23 -13.32 0.47
C LEU A 489 9.29 -13.98 -0.43
N GLU A 490 10.32 -14.54 0.18
CA GLU A 490 11.48 -15.19 -0.43
C GLU A 490 11.03 -16.30 -1.40
N GLY A 491 11.31 -16.13 -2.69
CA GLY A 491 10.93 -17.09 -3.73
C GLY A 491 9.45 -17.04 -4.16
N ASN A 492 8.62 -16.20 -3.54
CA ASN A 492 7.18 -16.11 -3.77
C ASN A 492 6.78 -14.91 -4.65
N ILE A 493 5.57 -14.95 -5.21
CA ILE A 493 5.04 -13.91 -6.11
C ILE A 493 4.16 -12.96 -5.31
N VAL A 494 4.30 -11.65 -5.56
CA VAL A 494 3.45 -10.61 -4.98
C VAL A 494 2.66 -9.90 -6.08
N ILE A 495 1.33 -9.92 -5.99
CA ILE A 495 0.42 -9.22 -6.91
C ILE A 495 -0.31 -8.12 -6.14
N ILE A 496 -0.09 -6.87 -6.51
CA ILE A 496 -0.74 -5.69 -5.93
C ILE A 496 -1.77 -5.17 -6.92
N ASP A 497 -3.05 -5.37 -6.60
CA ASP A 497 -4.19 -4.90 -7.40
C ASP A 497 -4.75 -3.56 -6.87
N GLU A 498 -5.16 -2.70 -7.80
CA GLU A 498 -5.46 -1.27 -7.59
C GLU A 498 -4.24 -0.48 -7.06
N ALA A 499 -3.07 -0.80 -7.59
CA ALA A 499 -1.76 -0.23 -7.23
C ALA A 499 -1.58 1.26 -7.58
N HIS A 500 -2.58 1.93 -8.18
CA HIS A 500 -2.48 3.36 -8.52
C HIS A 500 -2.20 4.25 -7.29
N ASN A 501 -2.69 3.84 -6.12
CA ASN A 501 -2.49 4.52 -4.82
C ASN A 501 -1.39 3.89 -3.93
N ILE A 502 -0.52 3.00 -4.44
CA ILE A 502 0.45 2.27 -3.61
C ILE A 502 1.48 3.20 -2.94
N MET A 503 1.95 4.25 -3.63
CA MET A 503 2.89 5.22 -3.06
C MET A 503 2.30 5.94 -1.85
N ASP A 504 1.07 6.44 -1.96
CA ASP A 504 0.38 7.10 -0.85
C ASP A 504 0.02 6.11 0.26
N ALA A 505 -0.28 4.84 -0.07
CA ALA A 505 -0.47 3.79 0.93
C ALA A 505 0.80 3.53 1.76
N VAL A 506 1.99 3.48 1.13
CA VAL A 506 3.28 3.39 1.83
C VAL A 506 3.50 4.62 2.71
N SER A 507 3.34 5.84 2.18
CA SER A 507 3.49 7.06 2.98
C SER A 507 2.54 7.11 4.19
N ASN A 508 1.29 6.66 4.03
CA ASN A 508 0.29 6.63 5.10
C ASN A 508 0.55 5.54 6.14
N VAL A 509 1.12 4.39 5.76
CA VAL A 509 1.51 3.31 6.69
C VAL A 509 2.63 3.74 7.64
N HIS A 510 3.48 4.67 7.21
CA HIS A 510 4.57 5.25 8.01
C HIS A 510 4.25 6.67 8.55
N ALA A 511 3.03 7.17 8.34
CA ALA A 511 2.60 8.45 8.90
C ALA A 511 2.31 8.31 10.40
N ALA A 512 2.67 9.32 11.18
CA ALA A 512 2.41 9.36 12.61
C ALA A 512 2.09 10.78 13.07
N GLU A 513 1.12 10.94 13.97
CA GLU A 513 0.71 12.23 14.52
C GLU A 513 0.71 12.17 16.06
N ILE A 514 1.05 13.28 16.72
CA ILE A 514 0.97 13.41 18.18
C ILE A 514 0.59 14.84 18.60
N LYS A 515 -0.33 14.96 19.55
CA LYS A 515 -0.82 16.25 20.07
C LYS A 515 -0.13 16.66 21.35
N TYR A 516 -0.11 17.96 21.65
CA TYR A 516 0.36 18.45 22.94
C TYR A 516 -0.52 17.95 24.11
N THR A 517 -1.83 17.84 23.91
CA THR A 517 -2.75 17.21 24.88
C THR A 517 -2.41 15.73 25.15
N ASP A 518 -1.97 14.99 24.14
CA ASP A 518 -1.55 13.59 24.30
C ASP A 518 -0.19 13.49 25.02
N LEU A 519 0.79 14.35 24.70
CA LEU A 519 2.06 14.42 25.44
C LEU A 519 1.88 14.79 26.92
N LYS A 520 0.94 15.71 27.22
CA LYS A 520 0.54 16.00 28.62
C LYS A 520 0.02 14.75 29.32
N ARG A 521 -0.90 14.01 28.69
CA ARG A 521 -1.46 12.77 29.25
C ARG A 521 -0.35 11.72 29.45
N ALA A 522 0.53 11.53 28.46
CA ALA A 522 1.68 10.64 28.55
C ALA A 522 2.56 10.96 29.76
N LYS A 523 2.90 12.25 29.97
CA LYS A 523 3.72 12.69 31.10
C LYS A 523 3.06 12.39 32.45
N LEU A 524 1.76 12.65 32.59
CA LEU A 524 1.01 12.38 33.81
C LEU A 524 0.93 10.87 34.10
N SER A 525 0.54 10.05 33.12
CA SER A 525 0.45 8.59 33.25
C SER A 525 1.81 7.96 33.58
N LEU A 526 2.88 8.36 32.90
CA LEU A 526 4.25 7.94 33.22
C LEU A 526 4.68 8.39 34.63
N GLY A 527 4.26 9.58 35.06
CA GLY A 527 4.58 10.14 36.37
C GLY A 527 3.95 9.34 37.50
N MET A 528 2.63 9.10 37.43
CA MET A 528 1.89 8.32 38.43
C MET A 528 2.43 6.89 38.56
N TYR A 529 2.63 6.21 37.43
CA TYR A 529 3.21 4.86 37.41
C TYR A 529 4.63 4.85 38.01
N TYR A 530 5.50 5.80 37.62
CA TYR A 530 6.85 5.85 38.18
C TYR A 530 6.83 6.12 39.68
N GLN A 531 6.01 7.05 40.18
CA GLN A 531 5.91 7.35 41.61
C GLN A 531 5.47 6.14 42.44
N ARG A 532 4.51 5.33 41.95
CA ARG A 532 4.07 4.08 42.60
C ARG A 532 5.15 3.00 42.57
N PHE A 533 5.72 2.72 41.40
CA PHE A 533 6.55 1.52 41.20
C PHE A 533 8.07 1.75 41.31
N GLN A 534 8.56 2.99 41.44
CA GLN A 534 10.00 3.30 41.54
C GLN A 534 10.75 2.55 42.64
N GLN A 535 10.12 2.17 43.76
CA GLN A 535 10.74 1.36 44.81
C GLN A 535 10.91 -0.11 44.38
N LYS A 536 9.98 -0.63 43.55
CA LYS A 536 9.88 -2.05 43.15
C LYS A 536 10.58 -2.37 41.82
N LEU A 537 10.79 -1.38 40.96
CA LEU A 537 11.46 -1.55 39.66
C LEU A 537 12.98 -1.78 39.80
N LYS A 538 13.58 -2.56 38.90
CA LYS A 538 15.05 -2.65 38.77
C LYS A 538 15.66 -1.39 38.18
N GLY A 539 16.97 -1.19 38.40
CA GLY A 539 17.71 -0.01 37.96
C GLY A 539 17.56 0.32 36.47
N GLU A 540 17.68 -0.70 35.60
CA GLU A 540 17.53 -0.53 34.14
C GLU A 540 16.12 -0.04 33.76
N ASN A 541 15.07 -0.67 34.30
CA ASN A 541 13.68 -0.23 34.08
C ASN A 541 13.44 1.21 34.55
N LYS A 542 14.01 1.63 35.70
CA LYS A 542 13.92 3.03 36.16
C LYS A 542 14.60 3.98 35.17
N VAL A 543 15.80 3.64 34.70
CA VAL A 543 16.55 4.45 33.72
C VAL A 543 15.78 4.58 32.41
N MET A 544 15.21 3.50 31.88
CA MET A 544 14.47 3.52 30.62
C MET A 544 13.15 4.32 30.73
N ILE A 545 12.40 4.20 31.84
CA ILE A 545 11.20 5.02 32.08
C ILE A 545 11.57 6.50 32.24
N ALA A 546 12.66 6.81 32.95
CA ALA A 546 13.15 8.20 33.10
C ALA A 546 13.72 8.77 31.79
N GLN A 547 14.24 7.93 30.88
CA GLN A 547 14.57 8.33 29.52
C GLN A 547 13.30 8.63 28.71
N LEU A 548 12.27 7.78 28.79
CA LEU A 548 10.99 8.02 28.11
C LEU A 548 10.30 9.30 28.59
N GLN A 549 10.26 9.54 29.91
CA GLN A 549 9.73 10.78 30.48
C GLN A 549 10.46 12.01 29.96
N ARG A 550 11.80 11.97 29.84
CA ARG A 550 12.60 13.06 29.25
C ARG A 550 12.29 13.31 27.78
N VAL A 551 12.11 12.27 26.97
CA VAL A 551 11.70 12.41 25.56
C VAL A 551 10.30 13.04 25.44
N VAL A 552 9.34 12.57 26.24
CA VAL A 552 7.98 13.14 26.31
C VAL A 552 8.00 14.61 26.74
N GLU A 553 8.82 14.95 27.73
CA GLU A 553 8.99 16.32 28.20
C GLU A 553 9.66 17.22 27.15
N ALA A 554 10.70 16.75 26.46
CA ALA A 554 11.36 17.51 25.40
C ALA A 554 10.38 17.88 24.26
N LEU A 555 9.63 16.88 23.76
CA LEU A 555 8.58 17.09 22.76
C LEU A 555 7.48 18.02 23.29
N GLY A 556 7.04 17.85 24.53
CA GLY A 556 6.02 18.69 25.15
C GLY A 556 6.45 20.16 25.31
N VAL A 557 7.70 20.40 25.70
CA VAL A 557 8.31 21.74 25.78
C VAL A 557 8.44 22.37 24.40
N TYR A 558 8.83 21.59 23.38
CA TYR A 558 8.90 22.08 22.00
C TYR A 558 7.54 22.58 21.50
N ILE A 559 6.50 21.75 21.57
CA ILE A 559 5.16 22.13 21.09
C ILE A 559 4.61 23.30 21.92
N LYS A 560 4.78 23.29 23.25
CA LYS A 560 4.37 24.41 24.11
C LYS A 560 5.04 25.72 23.69
N SER A 561 6.36 25.70 23.46
CA SER A 561 7.10 26.89 23.04
C SER A 561 6.56 27.48 21.72
N ARG A 562 6.16 26.63 20.76
CA ARG A 562 5.52 27.07 19.52
C ARG A 562 4.10 27.57 19.73
N LEU A 563 3.31 26.93 20.59
CA LEU A 563 1.96 27.38 20.95
C LEU A 563 1.98 28.76 21.63
N ASP A 564 2.91 28.96 22.58
CA ASP A 564 3.08 30.22 23.32
C ASP A 564 3.56 31.38 22.41
N LYS A 565 4.31 31.10 21.35
CA LYS A 565 4.71 32.10 20.34
C LYS A 565 3.58 32.38 19.33
N ALA A 566 2.86 31.34 18.90
CA ALA A 566 1.69 31.48 18.02
C ALA A 566 0.60 32.34 18.67
N ALA A 567 0.34 32.16 19.97
CA ALA A 567 -0.58 33.00 20.75
C ALA A 567 -0.17 34.49 20.82
N LYS A 568 1.12 34.80 20.61
CA LYS A 568 1.67 36.16 20.59
C LYS A 568 1.70 36.80 19.19
N GLY A 569 1.21 36.12 18.15
CA GLY A 569 1.08 36.68 16.80
C GLY A 569 2.40 36.98 16.08
N LEU A 570 3.49 36.32 16.46
CA LEU A 570 4.80 36.52 15.83
C LEU A 570 4.82 36.00 14.39
N LYS A 571 5.33 36.82 13.45
CA LYS A 571 5.24 36.58 11.99
C LYS A 571 5.98 35.34 11.46
N GLU A 572 6.83 34.71 12.28
CA GLU A 572 7.63 33.53 11.90
C GLU A 572 6.91 32.19 12.10
N ASP A 573 5.82 32.14 12.88
CA ASP A 573 5.06 30.89 13.14
C ASP A 573 3.86 30.73 12.16
N GLN A 574 4.18 30.66 10.87
CA GLN A 574 3.23 30.18 9.86
C GLN A 574 2.94 28.69 10.09
N GLU A 575 1.65 28.34 10.12
CA GLU A 575 1.22 26.95 10.25
C GLU A 575 1.84 26.07 9.15
N GLY A 576 2.30 24.89 9.56
CA GLY A 576 2.86 23.92 8.64
C GLY A 576 4.36 24.02 8.40
N LEU A 577 5.11 24.96 8.97
CA LEU A 577 6.56 25.02 8.71
C LEU A 577 7.28 23.70 9.06
N VAL A 578 8.18 23.27 8.17
CA VAL A 578 9.01 22.06 8.34
C VAL A 578 9.86 22.18 9.60
N VAL A 579 9.77 21.18 10.47
CA VAL A 579 10.56 21.07 11.70
C VAL A 579 11.81 20.23 11.43
N ASP A 580 12.99 20.79 11.73
CA ASP A 580 14.23 20.02 11.85
C ASP A 580 14.11 19.04 13.04
N PRO A 581 14.21 17.72 12.83
CA PRO A 581 14.14 16.73 13.90
C PRO A 581 15.16 16.96 15.01
N ASN A 582 16.34 17.53 14.69
CA ASN A 582 17.36 17.84 15.67
C ASN A 582 16.93 18.95 16.64
N LEU A 583 15.92 19.76 16.32
CA LEU A 583 15.37 20.77 17.23
C LEU A 583 14.34 20.21 18.22
N LEU A 584 13.75 19.04 17.93
CA LEU A 584 12.69 18.45 18.76
C LEU A 584 13.20 17.91 20.10
N LEU A 585 14.43 17.39 20.13
CA LEU A 585 15.00 16.68 21.29
C LEU A 585 16.16 17.43 21.98
N LYS A 586 16.52 18.64 21.52
CA LYS A 586 17.59 19.47 22.10
C LYS A 586 17.35 19.89 23.55
N THR A 587 16.11 19.87 24.02
CA THR A 587 15.75 20.23 25.40
C THR A 587 15.91 19.03 26.34
N GLY A 588 16.48 19.25 27.52
CA GLY A 588 16.55 18.22 28.57
C GLY A 588 17.50 17.04 28.30
N GLY A 589 18.40 17.14 27.32
CA GLY A 589 19.34 16.08 26.97
C GLY A 589 18.68 14.84 26.35
N ALA A 590 17.51 15.02 25.71
CA ALA A 590 16.79 13.92 25.05
C ALA A 590 17.42 13.51 23.71
N ASP A 591 18.24 14.38 23.12
CA ASP A 591 19.08 14.15 21.95
C ASP A 591 20.15 13.07 22.16
N GLN A 592 20.61 12.88 23.40
CA GLN A 592 21.60 11.86 23.78
C GLN A 592 20.96 10.48 24.02
N ILE A 593 19.64 10.35 23.92
CA ILE A 593 18.92 9.10 24.20
C ILE A 593 18.83 8.25 22.93
N ASN A 594 19.28 7.00 23.01
CA ASN A 594 19.13 6.04 21.90
C ASN A 594 17.64 5.66 21.73
N LEU A 595 16.97 6.29 20.76
CA LEU A 595 15.56 6.06 20.46
C LEU A 595 15.27 4.62 20.05
N TYR A 596 16.14 3.95 19.29
CA TYR A 596 15.95 2.55 18.91
C TYR A 596 15.84 1.63 20.13
N ARG A 597 16.78 1.78 21.08
CA ARG A 597 16.79 1.06 22.36
C ARG A 597 15.52 1.35 23.19
N LEU A 598 15.08 2.62 23.19
CA LEU A 598 13.90 3.06 23.92
C LEU A 598 12.60 2.50 23.32
N ILE A 599 12.46 2.53 21.99
CA ILE A 599 11.32 1.95 21.27
C ILE A 599 11.26 0.44 21.52
N ARG A 600 12.40 -0.26 21.37
CA ARG A 600 12.51 -1.70 21.64
C ARG A 600 12.07 -2.02 23.08
N TYR A 601 12.58 -1.30 24.07
CA TYR A 601 12.16 -1.42 25.46
C TYR A 601 10.65 -1.24 25.65
N VAL A 602 10.05 -0.17 25.11
CA VAL A 602 8.59 0.10 25.25
C VAL A 602 7.74 -1.03 24.68
N GLN A 603 8.17 -1.61 23.56
CA GLN A 603 7.49 -2.71 22.87
C GLN A 603 7.67 -4.05 23.63
N GLU A 604 8.91 -4.44 23.96
CA GLU A 604 9.25 -5.72 24.63
C GLU A 604 8.69 -5.78 26.05
N SER A 605 8.86 -4.71 26.84
CA SER A 605 8.39 -4.64 28.23
C SER A 605 6.88 -4.51 28.37
N LYS A 606 6.18 -4.23 27.25
CA LYS A 606 4.75 -3.88 27.17
C LYS A 606 4.40 -2.72 28.12
N LEU A 607 5.27 -1.71 28.16
CA LEU A 607 5.16 -0.57 29.07
C LEU A 607 3.83 0.17 28.92
N ALA A 608 3.36 0.35 27.67
CA ALA A 608 2.11 1.04 27.38
C ALA A 608 0.92 0.39 28.10
N PHE A 609 0.76 -0.93 27.94
CA PHE A 609 -0.27 -1.74 28.61
C PHE A 609 -0.23 -1.60 30.13
N LYS A 610 0.96 -1.71 30.74
CA LYS A 610 1.11 -1.68 32.20
C LYS A 610 0.79 -0.33 32.81
N ILE A 611 1.15 0.76 32.12
CA ILE A 611 0.80 2.11 32.55
C ILE A 611 -0.69 2.36 32.36
N GLU A 612 -1.27 1.98 31.23
CA GLU A 612 -2.67 2.25 30.93
C GLU A 612 -3.62 1.45 31.82
N GLY A 613 -3.35 0.15 32.02
CA GLY A 613 -4.10 -0.67 32.97
C GLY A 613 -4.04 -0.11 34.41
N TYR A 614 -2.88 0.41 34.83
CA TYR A 614 -2.74 1.05 36.15
C TYR A 614 -3.47 2.41 36.24
N VAL A 615 -3.43 3.23 35.17
CA VAL A 615 -4.19 4.49 35.09
C VAL A 615 -5.69 4.21 35.15
N SER A 616 -6.18 3.24 34.38
CA SER A 616 -7.57 2.79 34.45
C SER A 616 -7.90 2.31 35.85
N TYR A 617 -7.10 1.44 36.47
CA TYR A 617 -7.30 0.97 37.84
C TYR A 617 -7.46 2.13 38.84
N CYS A 618 -6.57 3.14 38.81
CA CYS A 618 -6.70 4.31 39.69
C CYS A 618 -7.94 5.16 39.38
N GLU A 619 -8.37 5.25 38.11
CA GLU A 619 -9.64 5.88 37.75
C GLU A 619 -10.86 5.04 38.22
N GLU A 620 -10.76 3.71 38.24
CA GLU A 620 -11.80 2.82 38.81
C GLU A 620 -11.88 2.91 40.34
N GLU A 621 -10.73 2.99 41.03
CA GLU A 621 -10.62 3.18 42.48
C GLU A 621 -11.15 4.57 42.92
N SER A 622 -11.14 5.56 42.02
CA SER A 622 -11.78 6.87 42.23
C SER A 622 -13.28 6.93 41.95
N ARG A 623 -13.94 5.82 41.58
CA ARG A 623 -15.40 5.79 41.28
C ARG A 623 -16.31 5.90 42.51
N ASP A 624 -15.76 5.85 43.73
CA ASP A 624 -16.53 5.97 44.97
C ASP A 624 -17.06 7.40 45.26
N THR A 625 -16.99 8.31 44.29
CA THR A 625 -17.61 9.64 44.32
C THR A 625 -18.63 9.80 43.18
N ASP A 626 -19.87 10.20 43.52
CA ASP A 626 -21.06 10.32 42.63
C ASP A 626 -20.99 11.44 41.56
N ASP A 627 -19.86 11.61 40.86
CA ASP A 627 -19.66 12.66 39.85
C ASP A 627 -20.12 12.22 38.44
N GLU A 628 -21.35 12.57 38.06
CA GLU A 628 -21.90 12.33 36.72
C GLU A 628 -21.05 12.91 35.56
N GLU A 629 -20.23 13.94 35.82
CA GLU A 629 -19.34 14.51 34.81
C GLU A 629 -18.11 13.63 34.55
N ALA A 630 -17.58 12.97 35.58
CA ALA A 630 -16.49 12.00 35.45
C ALA A 630 -16.93 10.80 34.60
N GLU A 631 -18.15 10.30 34.81
CA GLU A 631 -18.71 9.19 34.03
C GLU A 631 -18.87 9.53 32.53
N LYS A 632 -19.22 10.78 32.21
CA LYS A 632 -19.29 11.30 30.82
C LYS A 632 -17.89 11.48 30.21
N GLU A 633 -16.90 11.93 30.96
CA GLU A 633 -15.49 11.99 30.54
C GLU A 633 -14.94 10.59 30.24
N ILE A 634 -15.21 9.59 31.09
CA ILE A 634 -14.74 8.21 30.94
C ILE A 634 -15.37 7.52 29.72
N LYS A 635 -16.69 7.62 29.53
CA LYS A 635 -17.37 7.12 28.30
C LYS A 635 -16.87 7.80 27.02
N LYS A 636 -16.32 9.01 27.10
CA LYS A 636 -15.65 9.74 25.99
C LYS A 636 -14.20 9.27 25.73
N ARG A 637 -13.63 8.44 26.62
CA ARG A 637 -12.27 7.86 26.54
C ARG A 637 -12.26 6.41 26.03
N GLU A 638 -13.30 5.61 26.25
CA GLU A 638 -13.43 4.17 25.88
C GLU A 638 -13.24 3.83 24.37
N GLY A 639 -13.00 4.82 23.51
CA GLY A 639 -12.70 4.65 22.08
C GLY A 639 -11.43 5.34 21.59
N ARG A 640 -10.56 5.85 22.47
CA ARG A 640 -9.29 6.48 22.07
C ARG A 640 -8.14 5.44 22.08
N PRO A 641 -7.18 5.51 21.15
CA PRO A 641 -6.02 4.65 21.20
C PRO A 641 -5.10 5.01 22.39
N PRO A 642 -4.43 4.02 22.99
CA PRO A 642 -3.37 4.23 23.96
C PRO A 642 -2.39 5.35 23.60
N VAL A 643 -2.24 6.32 24.49
CA VAL A 643 -1.36 7.48 24.27
C VAL A 643 0.09 7.06 24.06
N LEU A 644 0.55 6.05 24.81
CA LEU A 644 1.90 5.54 24.70
C LEU A 644 2.15 4.73 23.42
N HIS A 645 1.11 4.12 22.82
CA HIS A 645 1.23 3.55 21.47
C HIS A 645 1.30 4.64 20.39
N THR A 646 0.54 5.72 20.54
CA THR A 646 0.62 6.90 19.66
C THR A 646 2.02 7.51 19.71
N LEU A 647 2.58 7.68 20.92
CA LEU A 647 3.96 8.09 21.13
C LEU A 647 4.97 7.12 20.51
N CYS A 648 4.86 5.81 20.77
CA CYS A 648 5.78 4.80 20.22
C CYS A 648 5.77 4.80 18.68
N SER A 649 4.60 4.97 18.07
CA SER A 649 4.43 5.09 16.61
C SER A 649 5.13 6.35 16.09
N PHE A 650 4.97 7.49 16.78
CA PHE A 650 5.67 8.74 16.43
C PHE A 650 7.19 8.62 16.60
N LEU A 651 7.68 8.02 17.69
CA LEU A 651 9.12 7.79 17.90
C LEU A 651 9.71 6.85 16.83
N THR A 652 8.96 5.83 16.40
CA THR A 652 9.36 4.95 15.29
C THR A 652 9.45 5.74 13.97
N ALA A 653 8.54 6.68 13.74
CA ALA A 653 8.63 7.57 12.59
C ALA A 653 9.87 8.50 12.64
N LEU A 654 10.30 8.92 13.85
CA LEU A 654 11.54 9.68 14.04
C LEU A 654 12.83 8.87 13.75
N THR A 655 12.78 7.53 13.71
CA THR A 655 13.95 6.70 13.36
C THR A 655 14.21 6.56 11.86
N ASN A 656 13.27 6.98 11.01
CA ASN A 656 13.48 7.03 9.56
C ASN A 656 14.54 8.08 9.17
N LEU A 657 15.17 7.92 8.01
CA LEU A 657 16.19 8.86 7.53
C LEU A 657 15.61 10.28 7.36
N SER A 658 16.37 11.31 7.75
CA SER A 658 15.99 12.72 7.68
C SER A 658 15.89 13.28 6.25
N SER A 659 16.43 12.55 5.28
CA SER A 659 16.23 12.75 3.84
C SER A 659 14.88 12.20 3.36
N GLU A 660 14.36 11.13 3.97
CA GLU A 660 13.18 10.39 3.49
C GLU A 660 11.86 10.87 4.09
N GLY A 661 11.87 11.60 5.21
CA GLY A 661 10.66 12.14 5.82
C GLY A 661 10.85 13.49 6.49
N LYS A 662 9.73 14.20 6.70
CA LYS A 662 9.68 15.52 7.33
C LYS A 662 8.57 15.60 8.38
N ILE A 663 8.74 16.52 9.31
CA ILE A 663 7.83 16.76 10.42
C ILE A 663 7.23 18.16 10.26
N PHE A 664 5.93 18.26 10.47
CA PHE A 664 5.15 19.49 10.33
C PHE A 664 4.42 19.74 11.64
N TYR A 665 4.13 21.01 11.95
CA TYR A 665 3.21 21.36 13.03
C TYR A 665 1.94 22.04 12.51
N GLU A 666 0.79 21.62 13.02
CA GLU A 666 -0.52 22.14 12.65
C GLU A 666 -1.24 22.62 13.92
N LYS A 667 -1.83 23.83 13.88
CA LYS A 667 -2.67 24.33 14.97
C LYS A 667 -4.06 23.72 14.80
N ILE A 668 -4.56 23.05 15.83
CA ILE A 668 -5.90 22.47 15.82
C ILE A 668 -6.87 23.61 16.17
N PRO A 669 -7.83 23.97 15.30
CA PRO A 669 -8.84 24.96 15.63
C PRO A 669 -9.69 24.43 16.80
N PRO A 670 -9.87 25.21 17.89
CA PRO A 670 -10.56 24.71 19.07
C PRO A 670 -12.04 24.43 18.74
N PRO A 671 -12.57 23.23 19.06
CA PRO A 671 -14.01 23.05 19.12
C PRO A 671 -14.58 23.98 20.20
N ARG A 672 -15.81 24.49 19.99
CA ARG A 672 -16.42 25.59 20.77
C ARG A 672 -16.16 25.48 22.28
N GLY A 673 -15.24 26.30 22.80
CA GLY A 673 -14.94 26.42 24.23
C GLY A 673 -13.66 25.72 24.71
N GLU A 674 -13.00 24.89 23.91
CA GLU A 674 -11.73 24.24 24.30
C GLU A 674 -10.51 25.14 24.08
N MET A 675 -9.39 24.86 24.76
CA MET A 675 -8.12 25.57 24.55
C MET A 675 -7.52 25.23 23.17
N GLN A 676 -6.76 26.17 22.59
CA GLN A 676 -6.01 25.92 21.36
C GLN A 676 -4.96 24.80 21.58
N ASP A 677 -5.01 23.77 20.73
CA ASP A 677 -4.07 22.64 20.74
C ASP A 677 -3.20 22.67 19.47
N MET A 678 -2.08 21.95 19.50
CA MET A 678 -1.15 21.83 18.37
C MET A 678 -0.68 20.39 18.25
N LYS A 679 -0.61 19.89 17.01
CA LYS A 679 -0.07 18.56 16.69
C LYS A 679 1.24 18.65 15.91
N LEU A 680 2.10 17.66 16.13
CA LEU A 680 3.18 17.31 15.21
C LEU A 680 2.70 16.16 14.32
N SER A 681 3.00 16.24 13.03
CA SER A 681 2.68 15.21 12.02
C SER A 681 3.95 14.85 11.25
N TYR A 682 4.30 13.57 11.20
CA TYR A 682 5.38 13.04 10.37
C TYR A 682 4.82 12.56 9.02
N MET A 683 5.47 12.94 7.93
CA MET A 683 5.21 12.41 6.59
C MET A 683 6.48 11.77 6.01
N LEU A 684 6.34 10.54 5.53
CA LEU A 684 7.32 9.90 4.66
C LEU A 684 7.19 10.48 3.24
N LEU A 685 8.25 11.16 2.76
CA LEU A 685 8.35 11.72 1.41
C LEU A 685 8.75 10.68 0.36
N SER A 686 9.51 9.66 0.75
CA SER A 686 10.03 8.62 -0.15
C SER A 686 9.52 7.22 0.23
N PRO A 687 8.78 6.53 -0.65
CA PRO A 687 8.39 5.14 -0.40
C PRO A 687 9.50 4.12 -0.73
N THR A 688 10.64 4.54 -1.28
CA THR A 688 11.72 3.65 -1.77
C THR A 688 12.17 2.63 -0.73
N HIS A 689 12.72 3.06 0.41
CA HIS A 689 13.29 2.15 1.41
C HIS A 689 12.23 1.31 2.13
N ALA A 690 11.02 1.86 2.32
CA ALA A 690 9.90 1.09 2.87
C ALA A 690 9.47 -0.06 1.94
N PHE A 691 9.48 0.18 0.62
CA PHE A 691 9.06 -0.81 -0.38
C PHE A 691 10.18 -1.74 -0.85
N SER A 692 11.46 -1.35 -0.73
CA SER A 692 12.61 -2.15 -1.20
C SER A 692 12.65 -3.55 -0.57
N SER A 693 12.28 -3.69 0.70
CA SER A 693 12.18 -4.99 1.38
C SER A 693 11.17 -5.98 0.76
N ILE A 694 10.23 -5.50 -0.06
CA ILE A 694 9.30 -6.33 -0.83
C ILE A 694 9.92 -6.65 -2.20
N ALA A 695 10.54 -5.67 -2.85
CA ALA A 695 11.17 -5.80 -4.17
C ALA A 695 12.50 -6.59 -4.16
N GLU A 696 13.18 -6.71 -3.02
CA GLU A 696 14.38 -7.53 -2.85
C GLU A 696 14.06 -8.98 -2.45
N SER A 697 13.06 -9.21 -1.59
CA SER A 697 12.70 -10.58 -1.16
C SER A 697 11.87 -11.35 -2.18
N ALA A 698 10.93 -10.70 -2.87
CA ALA A 698 9.99 -11.38 -3.76
C ALA A 698 10.67 -11.95 -5.02
N ARG A 699 10.13 -13.06 -5.54
CA ARG A 699 10.49 -13.60 -6.87
C ARG A 699 10.04 -12.67 -8.00
N ALA A 700 8.81 -12.17 -7.87
CA ALA A 700 8.23 -11.19 -8.78
C ALA A 700 7.25 -10.27 -8.03
N VAL A 701 7.21 -9.00 -8.44
CA VAL A 701 6.25 -7.99 -7.96
C VAL A 701 5.46 -7.44 -9.14
N ILE A 702 4.15 -7.72 -9.15
CA ILE A 702 3.22 -7.30 -10.19
C ILE A 702 2.37 -6.16 -9.63
N LEU A 703 2.52 -4.94 -10.14
CA LEU A 703 1.65 -3.82 -9.83
C LEU A 703 0.60 -3.68 -10.94
N ALA A 704 -0.67 -3.84 -10.61
CA ALA A 704 -1.79 -3.74 -11.55
C ALA A 704 -2.80 -2.66 -11.10
N GLY A 705 -3.32 -1.86 -12.03
CA GLY A 705 -4.28 -0.81 -11.70
C GLY A 705 -5.02 -0.22 -12.89
N GLY A 706 -6.14 0.45 -12.63
CA GLY A 706 -6.99 1.04 -13.68
C GLY A 706 -6.41 2.28 -14.37
N THR A 707 -5.51 3.00 -13.68
CA THR A 707 -5.03 4.34 -14.06
C THR A 707 -3.59 4.56 -13.60
N MET A 708 -2.69 3.68 -14.04
CA MET A 708 -1.28 3.67 -13.61
C MET A 708 -0.35 4.46 -14.54
N SER A 709 -0.78 4.84 -15.75
CA SER A 709 0.03 5.66 -16.64
C SER A 709 0.02 7.14 -16.20
N PRO A 710 1.15 7.86 -16.22
CA PRO A 710 2.50 7.42 -16.64
C PRO A 710 3.23 6.53 -15.61
N PHE A 711 3.98 5.54 -16.09
CA PHE A 711 4.68 4.56 -15.25
C PHE A 711 5.98 5.09 -14.63
N GLU A 712 6.49 6.23 -15.11
CA GLU A 712 7.78 6.82 -14.74
C GLU A 712 7.86 7.12 -13.25
N ASP A 713 6.77 7.60 -12.63
CA ASP A 713 6.69 7.87 -11.18
C ASP A 713 6.95 6.56 -10.37
N TYR A 714 6.41 5.42 -10.81
CA TYR A 714 6.59 4.12 -10.14
C TYR A 714 8.01 3.61 -10.27
N LYS A 715 8.60 3.70 -11.48
CA LYS A 715 10.01 3.35 -11.72
C LYS A 715 10.94 4.23 -10.86
N ALA A 716 10.66 5.52 -10.77
CA ALA A 716 11.49 6.46 -10.02
C ALA A 716 11.38 6.29 -8.49
N HIS A 717 10.20 5.99 -7.94
CA HIS A 717 9.97 6.07 -6.49
C HIS A 717 9.75 4.72 -5.78
N LEU A 718 9.49 3.63 -6.51
CA LEU A 718 9.36 2.28 -5.92
C LEU A 718 10.47 1.34 -6.36
N PHE A 719 11.02 1.53 -7.56
CA PHE A 719 12.01 0.64 -8.16
C PHE A 719 13.28 1.34 -8.70
N PRO A 720 13.85 2.35 -8.00
CA PRO A 720 14.99 3.11 -8.53
C PRO A 720 16.25 2.26 -8.73
N ASP A 721 16.45 1.24 -7.89
CA ASP A 721 17.62 0.37 -7.90
C ASP A 721 17.44 -0.87 -8.80
N VAL A 722 16.26 -1.05 -9.41
CA VAL A 722 15.96 -2.19 -10.27
C VAL A 722 16.38 -1.90 -11.72
N PRO A 723 17.21 -2.74 -12.35
CA PRO A 723 17.59 -2.57 -13.76
C PRO A 723 16.38 -2.50 -14.70
N PRO A 724 16.35 -1.60 -15.69
CA PRO A 724 15.22 -1.46 -16.61
C PRO A 724 14.79 -2.75 -17.33
N GLU A 725 15.74 -3.65 -17.59
CA GLU A 725 15.52 -4.97 -18.21
C GLU A 725 14.60 -5.89 -17.38
N LYS A 726 14.55 -5.69 -16.06
CA LYS A 726 13.66 -6.42 -15.14
C LYS A 726 12.29 -5.75 -14.97
N ILE A 727 12.04 -4.59 -15.60
CA ILE A 727 10.79 -3.84 -15.46
C ILE A 727 9.99 -3.92 -16.76
N THR A 728 9.00 -4.81 -16.78
CA THR A 728 8.04 -4.92 -17.89
C THR A 728 6.87 -3.96 -17.67
N THR A 729 6.48 -3.19 -18.68
CA THR A 729 5.32 -2.29 -18.61
C THR A 729 4.30 -2.60 -19.69
N LEU A 730 3.01 -2.64 -19.32
CA LEU A 730 1.90 -2.82 -20.26
C LEU A 730 0.80 -1.79 -19.96
N SER A 731 0.33 -1.06 -20.97
CA SER A 731 -0.90 -0.27 -20.88
C SER A 731 -1.91 -0.82 -21.88
N CYS A 732 -3.06 -1.26 -21.37
CA CYS A 732 -4.13 -1.81 -22.17
C CYS A 732 -5.09 -0.71 -22.65
N GLY A 733 -5.61 -0.86 -23.87
CA GLY A 733 -6.79 -0.12 -24.31
C GLY A 733 -8.04 -0.49 -23.51
N HIS A 734 -9.18 0.09 -23.89
CA HIS A 734 -10.48 -0.20 -23.26
C HIS A 734 -11.33 -1.07 -24.18
N VAL A 735 -12.18 -1.95 -23.61
CA VAL A 735 -13.17 -2.76 -24.35
C VAL A 735 -14.34 -1.95 -24.96
N ILE A 736 -14.41 -0.63 -24.76
CA ILE A 736 -15.57 0.16 -25.18
C ILE A 736 -15.36 0.66 -26.62
N PRO A 737 -16.34 0.47 -27.54
CA PRO A 737 -16.31 1.07 -28.87
C PRO A 737 -16.29 2.60 -28.78
N LYS A 738 -15.61 3.27 -29.71
CA LYS A 738 -15.45 4.74 -29.70
C LYS A 738 -16.78 5.46 -29.90
N GLU A 739 -17.72 4.80 -30.56
CA GLU A 739 -19.08 5.22 -30.90
C GLU A 739 -20.03 5.11 -29.69
N ASN A 740 -19.59 4.45 -28.61
CA ASN A 740 -20.29 4.41 -27.32
C ASN A 740 -19.79 5.50 -26.35
N LEU A 741 -18.91 6.40 -26.81
CA LEU A 741 -18.38 7.52 -26.05
C LEU A 741 -18.71 8.86 -26.69
N CYS A 742 -19.10 9.83 -25.87
CA CYS A 742 -19.17 11.23 -26.26
C CYS A 742 -18.30 12.04 -25.30
N VAL A 743 -17.04 12.29 -25.66
CA VAL A 743 -16.08 12.99 -24.80
C VAL A 743 -15.92 14.44 -25.26
N TRP A 744 -16.15 15.40 -24.36
CA TRP A 744 -16.05 16.82 -24.68
C TRP A 744 -15.25 17.60 -23.63
N THR A 745 -14.38 18.50 -24.10
CA THR A 745 -13.65 19.49 -23.27
C THR A 745 -14.29 20.86 -23.44
N LEU A 746 -14.80 21.44 -22.34
CA LEU A 746 -15.48 22.73 -22.35
C LEU A 746 -14.62 23.79 -21.63
N GLY A 747 -13.70 24.43 -22.37
CA GLY A 747 -12.91 25.54 -21.85
C GLY A 747 -13.66 26.88 -21.81
N SER A 748 -14.63 27.11 -22.71
CA SER A 748 -15.44 28.32 -22.74
C SER A 748 -16.88 28.04 -23.17
N ILE A 749 -17.81 28.89 -22.73
CA ILE A 749 -19.21 28.89 -23.19
C ILE A 749 -19.27 29.38 -24.64
N ALA A 750 -18.47 30.39 -24.99
CA ALA A 750 -18.43 30.98 -26.31
C ALA A 750 -17.65 30.10 -27.31
N PRO A 751 -18.06 30.03 -28.59
CA PRO A 751 -17.35 29.22 -29.59
C PRO A 751 -15.96 29.79 -29.92
N ASN A 752 -15.82 31.11 -29.95
CA ASN A 752 -14.54 31.79 -30.15
C ASN A 752 -14.32 32.78 -29.01
N PRO A 753 -13.60 32.41 -27.92
CA PRO A 753 -13.18 33.38 -26.93
C PRO A 753 -12.26 34.42 -27.59
N LYS A 754 -12.49 35.71 -27.36
CA LYS A 754 -11.63 36.78 -27.88
C LYS A 754 -10.22 36.63 -27.28
N VAL A 755 -9.24 36.35 -28.13
CA VAL A 755 -7.87 35.99 -27.72
C VAL A 755 -7.04 37.21 -27.28
N ASP A 756 -7.39 38.40 -27.79
CA ASP A 756 -6.52 39.58 -27.74
C ASP A 756 -6.41 40.25 -26.36
N THR A 757 -7.24 39.87 -25.38
CA THR A 757 -7.21 40.40 -24.01
C THR A 757 -7.30 39.31 -22.93
N GLY A 758 -6.48 38.26 -23.08
CA GLY A 758 -6.28 37.24 -22.04
C GLY A 758 -7.45 36.25 -21.88
N ILE A 759 -7.58 35.69 -20.66
CA ILE A 759 -8.66 34.75 -20.34
C ILE A 759 -9.97 35.54 -20.20
N GLY A 760 -10.74 35.64 -21.29
CA GLY A 760 -12.02 36.33 -21.31
C GLY A 760 -13.05 35.75 -20.33
N GLU A 761 -14.02 36.56 -19.93
CA GLU A 761 -14.99 36.22 -18.87
C GLU A 761 -15.78 34.92 -19.13
N ASP A 762 -15.95 34.55 -20.41
CA ASP A 762 -16.68 33.36 -20.87
C ASP A 762 -15.88 32.05 -20.72
N CYS A 763 -14.69 32.09 -20.12
CA CYS A 763 -13.79 30.96 -19.92
C CYS A 763 -13.93 30.32 -18.53
N PHE A 764 -13.87 29.00 -18.47
CA PHE A 764 -13.90 28.22 -17.21
C PHE A 764 -12.48 28.03 -16.66
N ASP A 765 -12.09 28.93 -15.74
CA ASP A 765 -10.80 28.93 -15.05
C ASP A 765 -10.99 28.64 -13.56
N PHE A 766 -10.93 27.35 -13.18
CA PHE A 766 -11.05 26.89 -11.80
C PHE A 766 -9.71 26.93 -11.04
N THR A 767 -8.81 27.87 -11.34
CA THR A 767 -7.66 28.16 -10.47
C THR A 767 -8.10 28.76 -9.14
N PHE A 768 -7.31 28.57 -8.07
CA PHE A 768 -7.66 29.04 -6.72
C PHE A 768 -8.04 30.53 -6.68
N SER A 769 -7.33 31.37 -7.43
CA SER A 769 -7.56 32.82 -7.50
C SER A 769 -8.87 33.24 -8.18
N LYS A 770 -9.50 32.38 -8.98
CA LYS A 770 -10.69 32.73 -9.79
C LYS A 770 -11.91 31.85 -9.57
N ARG A 771 -11.75 30.64 -8.99
CA ARG A 771 -12.84 29.67 -8.80
C ARG A 771 -14.06 30.20 -8.05
N SER A 772 -13.84 31.15 -7.13
CA SER A 772 -14.89 31.79 -6.31
C SER A 772 -15.64 32.93 -7.02
N ASN A 773 -15.40 33.17 -8.32
CA ASN A 773 -16.14 34.16 -9.10
C ASN A 773 -17.62 33.74 -9.26
N PRO A 774 -18.60 34.48 -8.71
CA PRO A 774 -20.02 34.11 -8.76
C PRO A 774 -20.55 33.97 -10.19
N ASN A 775 -20.10 34.79 -11.14
CA ASN A 775 -20.53 34.73 -12.53
C ASN A 775 -20.14 33.39 -13.16
N MET A 776 -18.94 32.88 -12.87
CA MET A 776 -18.48 31.58 -13.38
C MET A 776 -19.24 30.41 -12.73
N ILE A 777 -19.57 30.52 -11.44
CA ILE A 777 -20.37 29.53 -10.71
C ILE A 777 -21.81 29.47 -11.26
N ASN A 778 -22.43 30.62 -11.52
CA ASN A 778 -23.76 30.70 -12.13
C ASN A 778 -23.76 30.12 -13.55
N ARG A 779 -22.73 30.45 -14.34
CA ARG A 779 -22.51 29.88 -15.68
C ARG A 779 -22.36 28.37 -15.66
N LEU A 780 -21.59 27.81 -14.72
CA LEU A 780 -21.48 26.37 -14.51
C LEU A 780 -22.85 25.75 -14.21
N GLY A 781 -23.66 26.38 -13.35
CA GLY A 781 -25.03 25.94 -13.05
C GLY A 781 -25.93 25.87 -14.28
N LEU A 782 -25.82 26.84 -15.20
CA LEU A 782 -26.54 26.84 -16.48
C LEU A 782 -26.08 25.72 -17.43
N VAL A 783 -24.77 25.43 -17.49
CA VAL A 783 -24.24 24.28 -18.26
C VAL A 783 -24.82 22.97 -17.74
N LEU A 784 -24.83 22.78 -16.41
CA LEU A 784 -25.36 21.58 -15.78
C LEU A 784 -26.88 21.45 -15.98
N LEU A 785 -27.63 22.55 -15.92
CA LEU A 785 -29.08 22.55 -16.20
C LEU A 785 -29.40 22.13 -17.65
N ASN A 786 -28.59 22.55 -18.60
CA ASN A 786 -28.71 22.16 -20.00
C ASN A 786 -28.39 20.67 -20.19
N LEU A 787 -27.29 20.17 -19.60
CA LEU A 787 -26.95 18.74 -19.60
C LEU A 787 -28.05 17.90 -18.95
N CYS A 788 -28.54 18.27 -17.76
CA CYS A 788 -29.63 17.59 -17.07
C CYS A 788 -30.97 17.60 -17.82
N SER A 789 -31.14 18.46 -18.83
CA SER A 789 -32.32 18.47 -19.70
C SER A 789 -32.22 17.49 -20.88
N VAL A 790 -31.01 17.00 -21.21
CA VAL A 790 -30.72 16.11 -22.34
C VAL A 790 -30.33 14.71 -21.89
N VAL A 791 -29.49 14.59 -20.86
CA VAL A 791 -28.96 13.30 -20.38
C VAL A 791 -30.07 12.47 -19.70
N PRO A 792 -30.33 11.21 -20.12
CA PRO A 792 -31.25 10.32 -19.44
C PRO A 792 -30.68 9.83 -18.10
N ASP A 793 -31.56 9.43 -17.17
CA ASP A 793 -31.19 8.76 -15.91
C ASP A 793 -30.09 9.47 -15.08
N GLY A 794 -28.96 8.82 -14.82
CA GLY A 794 -27.91 9.30 -13.91
C GLY A 794 -26.93 10.30 -14.53
N VAL A 795 -26.75 11.43 -13.83
CA VAL A 795 -25.62 12.35 -14.00
C VAL A 795 -24.76 12.32 -12.75
N VAL A 796 -23.44 12.30 -12.89
CA VAL A 796 -22.46 12.40 -11.79
C VAL A 796 -21.51 13.56 -12.07
N ALA A 797 -21.41 14.51 -11.15
CA ALA A 797 -20.55 15.69 -11.27
C ALA A 797 -19.50 15.69 -10.16
N PHE A 798 -18.22 15.61 -10.53
CA PHE A 798 -17.08 15.63 -9.63
C PHE A 798 -16.46 17.03 -9.54
N PHE A 799 -16.33 17.54 -8.31
CA PHE A 799 -15.73 18.83 -7.99
C PHE A 799 -14.31 18.67 -7.42
N PRO A 800 -13.46 19.72 -7.42
CA PRO A 800 -12.09 19.64 -6.92
C PRO A 800 -11.97 19.43 -5.40
N SER A 801 -12.95 19.87 -4.61
CA SER A 801 -12.96 19.69 -3.15
C SER A 801 -14.36 19.88 -2.55
N TYR A 802 -14.61 19.29 -1.38
CA TYR A 802 -15.87 19.46 -0.64
C TYR A 802 -16.15 20.93 -0.30
N GLY A 803 -15.14 21.71 0.11
CA GLY A 803 -15.33 23.13 0.43
C GLY A 803 -15.73 23.98 -0.80
N TYR A 804 -15.25 23.62 -2.00
CA TYR A 804 -15.69 24.30 -3.23
C TYR A 804 -17.10 23.85 -3.65
N LEU A 805 -17.45 22.57 -3.45
CA LEU A 805 -18.81 22.07 -3.66
C LEU A 805 -19.83 22.80 -2.76
N GLU A 806 -19.53 22.96 -1.47
CA GLU A 806 -20.36 23.73 -0.52
C GLU A 806 -20.50 25.20 -0.94
N GLU A 807 -19.41 25.84 -1.37
CA GLU A 807 -19.40 27.22 -1.89
C GLU A 807 -20.30 27.37 -3.14
N VAL A 808 -20.19 26.45 -4.10
CA VAL A 808 -21.00 26.41 -5.33
C VAL A 808 -22.48 26.23 -5.01
N ILE A 809 -22.82 25.29 -4.11
CA ILE A 809 -24.22 25.04 -3.70
C ILE A 809 -24.81 26.27 -3.00
N ARG A 810 -24.04 26.95 -2.15
CA ARG A 810 -24.46 28.20 -1.49
C ARG A 810 -24.80 29.28 -2.52
N VAL A 811 -23.99 29.45 -3.56
CA VAL A 811 -24.28 30.39 -4.65
C VAL A 811 -25.54 29.97 -5.42
N TRP A 812 -25.67 28.70 -5.82
CA TRP A 812 -26.85 28.22 -6.57
C TRP A 812 -28.17 28.25 -5.79
N LYS A 813 -28.13 28.29 -4.45
CA LYS A 813 -29.29 28.48 -3.56
C LYS A 813 -29.58 29.96 -3.26
N THR A 814 -28.69 30.87 -3.66
CA THR A 814 -28.93 32.31 -3.53
C THR A 814 -29.79 32.78 -4.72
N PRO A 815 -30.89 33.52 -4.51
CA PRO A 815 -31.68 34.07 -5.61
C PRO A 815 -30.89 35.14 -6.37
N ASP A 816 -30.78 34.98 -7.68
CA ASP A 816 -30.15 35.94 -8.59
C ASP A 816 -31.23 36.81 -9.24
N GLN A 817 -31.20 38.12 -8.97
CA GLN A 817 -32.15 39.09 -9.50
C GLN A 817 -32.21 39.11 -11.04
N ALA A 818 -31.14 38.69 -11.73
CA ALA A 818 -31.08 38.66 -13.19
C ALA A 818 -31.67 37.36 -13.81
N MET A 819 -31.88 36.29 -13.04
CA MET A 819 -32.35 34.99 -13.55
C MET A 819 -33.79 34.62 -13.17
N GLY A 820 -34.52 35.53 -12.53
CA GLY A 820 -35.92 35.37 -12.15
C GLY A 820 -36.11 34.79 -10.74
N PRO A 821 -37.36 34.45 -10.34
CA PRO A 821 -37.69 34.16 -8.95
C PRO A 821 -37.22 32.78 -8.44
N LYS A 822 -36.79 31.88 -9.33
CA LYS A 822 -36.36 30.51 -8.96
C LYS A 822 -34.84 30.39 -9.02
N THR A 823 -34.27 29.86 -7.95
CA THR A 823 -32.82 29.63 -7.85
C THR A 823 -32.32 28.60 -8.87
N ILE A 824 -31.01 28.60 -9.16
CA ILE A 824 -30.40 27.55 -10.01
C ILE A 824 -30.65 26.16 -9.40
N TRP A 825 -30.57 26.06 -8.07
CA TRP A 825 -30.82 24.82 -7.33
C TRP A 825 -32.23 24.26 -7.58
N GLU A 826 -33.28 25.07 -7.41
CA GLU A 826 -34.66 24.67 -7.72
C GLU A 826 -34.83 24.27 -9.19
N ARG A 827 -34.16 24.98 -10.11
CA ARG A 827 -34.22 24.66 -11.55
C ARG A 827 -33.60 23.29 -11.85
N LEU A 828 -32.55 22.90 -11.12
CA LEU A 828 -31.93 21.57 -11.21
C LEU A 828 -32.84 20.48 -10.58
N GLU A 829 -33.40 20.72 -9.40
CA GLU A 829 -34.35 19.80 -8.74
C GLU A 829 -35.60 19.52 -9.60
N ASN A 830 -36.04 20.51 -10.38
CA ASN A 830 -37.14 20.36 -11.34
C ASN A 830 -36.76 19.53 -12.60
N LYS A 831 -35.49 19.16 -12.78
CA LYS A 831 -35.02 18.27 -13.86
C LYS A 831 -34.64 16.89 -13.35
N LYS A 832 -33.87 16.82 -12.26
CA LYS A 832 -33.31 15.59 -11.66
C LYS A 832 -33.32 15.68 -10.14
N ALA A 833 -33.53 14.54 -9.47
CA ALA A 833 -33.38 14.44 -8.02
C ALA A 833 -31.91 14.70 -7.62
N MET A 834 -31.67 15.61 -6.68
CA MET A 834 -30.33 16.03 -6.28
C MET A 834 -29.80 15.20 -5.10
N PHE A 835 -28.58 14.66 -5.24
CA PHE A 835 -27.84 13.94 -4.22
C PHE A 835 -26.43 14.54 -4.06
N MET A 836 -25.87 14.47 -2.86
CA MET A 836 -24.58 15.07 -2.52
C MET A 836 -23.75 14.12 -1.67
N ASP A 837 -22.46 13.99 -2.00
CA ASP A 837 -21.47 13.31 -1.17
C ASP A 837 -21.07 14.20 0.03
N SER A 838 -20.93 13.60 1.22
CA SER A 838 -20.60 14.28 2.46
C SER A 838 -19.45 13.56 3.18
N LYS A 839 -18.58 14.32 3.83
CA LYS A 839 -17.48 13.76 4.63
C LYS A 839 -17.98 12.89 5.78
N THR A 840 -19.08 13.30 6.43
CA THR A 840 -19.60 12.70 7.68
C THR A 840 -20.63 11.61 7.46
N GLU A 841 -21.42 11.68 6.37
CA GLU A 841 -22.46 10.70 6.10
C GLU A 841 -21.91 9.39 5.49
N SER A 842 -22.75 8.36 5.48
CA SER A 842 -22.43 7.07 4.86
C SER A 842 -22.65 7.16 3.34
N SER A 843 -21.55 7.12 2.59
CA SER A 843 -21.54 7.10 1.12
C SER A 843 -22.41 5.99 0.54
N GLU A 844 -22.42 4.79 1.15
CA GLU A 844 -23.28 3.67 0.76
C GLU A 844 -24.78 4.03 0.81
N GLN A 845 -25.23 4.76 1.84
CA GLN A 845 -26.65 5.13 1.97
C GLN A 845 -27.07 6.16 0.93
N THR A 846 -26.19 7.11 0.60
CA THR A 846 -26.43 8.09 -0.46
C THR A 846 -26.44 7.42 -1.84
N LEU A 847 -25.51 6.48 -2.09
CA LEU A 847 -25.50 5.69 -3.31
C LEU A 847 -26.77 4.84 -3.47
N GLN A 848 -27.24 4.20 -2.39
CA GLN A 848 -28.45 3.39 -2.44
C GLN A 848 -29.65 4.25 -2.85
N LYS A 849 -29.88 5.39 -2.18
CA LYS A 849 -30.99 6.31 -2.52
C LYS A 849 -30.89 6.83 -3.97
N TYR A 850 -29.67 7.12 -4.45
CA TYR A 850 -29.42 7.53 -5.83
C TYR A 850 -29.79 6.42 -6.83
N SER A 851 -29.36 5.19 -6.55
CA SER A 851 -29.67 3.99 -7.34
C SER A 851 -31.18 3.71 -7.36
N ASP A 852 -31.83 3.73 -6.20
CA ASP A 852 -33.27 3.50 -6.05
C ASP A 852 -34.08 4.47 -6.92
N VAL A 853 -33.72 5.76 -6.95
CA VAL A 853 -34.40 6.76 -7.81
C VAL A 853 -34.16 6.53 -9.31
N ILE A 854 -33.00 6.01 -9.70
CA ILE A 854 -32.68 5.70 -11.10
C ILE A 854 -33.36 4.42 -11.59
N HIS A 855 -33.47 3.40 -10.72
CA HIS A 855 -34.08 2.12 -11.07
C HIS A 855 -35.60 2.07 -10.81
N SER A 856 -36.17 2.94 -9.96
CA SER A 856 -37.62 3.00 -9.70
C SER A 856 -38.43 3.38 -10.96
N GLU A 857 -39.37 2.53 -11.33
CA GLU A 857 -40.36 2.79 -12.40
C GLU A 857 -41.21 4.04 -12.09
N VAL A 858 -41.52 4.26 -10.82
CA VAL A 858 -42.21 5.47 -10.34
C VAL A 858 -41.16 6.55 -10.05
N ARG A 859 -40.96 7.45 -11.02
CA ARG A 859 -40.11 8.64 -10.87
C ARG A 859 -40.70 9.61 -9.84
N PRO A 860 -39.92 10.13 -8.88
CA PRO A 860 -40.43 11.08 -7.89
C PRO A 860 -40.87 12.39 -8.54
N LEU A 861 -41.83 13.06 -7.89
CA LEU A 861 -42.29 14.39 -8.25
C LEU A 861 -41.25 15.43 -7.80
N SER A 862 -40.94 16.40 -8.65
CA SER A 862 -40.15 17.57 -8.26
C SER A 862 -40.97 18.54 -7.41
N PRO A 863 -40.34 19.57 -6.81
CA PRO A 863 -41.06 20.64 -6.11
C PRO A 863 -42.13 21.36 -6.94
N SER A 864 -42.08 21.29 -8.28
CA SER A 864 -43.10 21.83 -9.19
C SER A 864 -44.15 20.81 -9.68
N GLY A 865 -44.22 19.61 -9.08
CA GLY A 865 -45.23 18.58 -9.42
C GLY A 865 -44.94 17.81 -10.72
N THR A 866 -43.79 18.02 -11.35
CA THR A 866 -43.38 17.28 -12.56
C THR A 866 -42.49 16.08 -12.20
N ARG A 867 -42.71 14.91 -12.83
CA ARG A 867 -41.82 13.75 -12.64
C ARG A 867 -40.40 14.04 -13.15
N VAL A 868 -39.38 13.80 -12.32
CA VAL A 868 -37.97 14.04 -12.69
C VAL A 868 -37.43 12.98 -13.66
N LYS A 869 -36.52 13.38 -14.56
CA LYS A 869 -35.92 12.50 -15.59
C LYS A 869 -34.65 11.79 -15.09
N GLY A 870 -34.68 11.28 -13.86
CA GLY A 870 -33.55 10.63 -13.18
C GLY A 870 -32.93 11.48 -12.06
N ALA A 871 -31.65 11.25 -11.78
CA ALA A 871 -30.96 11.81 -10.60
C ALA A 871 -29.59 12.41 -10.97
N MET A 872 -29.15 13.38 -10.16
CA MET A 872 -27.84 14.01 -10.26
C MET A 872 -27.09 13.86 -8.93
N LEU A 873 -25.89 13.28 -8.98
CA LEU A 873 -25.00 13.13 -7.84
C LEU A 873 -23.87 14.17 -7.92
N LEU A 874 -23.75 15.01 -6.91
CA LEU A 874 -22.62 15.92 -6.73
C LEU A 874 -21.61 15.26 -5.80
N SER A 875 -20.36 15.11 -6.26
CA SER A 875 -19.28 14.44 -5.53
C SER A 875 -17.95 15.17 -5.73
N VAL A 876 -16.86 14.63 -5.18
CA VAL A 876 -15.54 15.24 -5.12
C VAL A 876 -14.50 14.25 -5.65
N VAL A 877 -13.57 14.73 -6.48
CA VAL A 877 -12.45 13.92 -6.97
C VAL A 877 -11.54 13.53 -5.79
N GLY A 878 -11.23 12.24 -5.65
CA GLY A 878 -10.53 11.70 -4.48
C GLY A 878 -11.41 11.57 -3.22
N GLY A 879 -12.70 11.88 -3.31
CA GLY A 879 -13.70 11.61 -2.27
C GLY A 879 -14.18 10.16 -2.27
N LYS A 880 -14.84 9.74 -1.19
CA LYS A 880 -15.33 8.36 -0.97
C LYS A 880 -16.15 7.81 -2.14
N MET A 881 -16.92 8.66 -2.82
CA MET A 881 -17.78 8.25 -3.94
C MET A 881 -17.04 8.17 -5.30
N SER A 882 -15.84 8.74 -5.41
CA SER A 882 -14.96 8.57 -6.59
C SER A 882 -14.05 7.33 -6.48
N GLU A 883 -13.84 6.85 -5.25
CA GLU A 883 -12.97 5.73 -4.93
C GLU A 883 -13.78 4.46 -4.61
N GLY A 884 -13.66 3.42 -5.44
CA GLY A 884 -14.25 2.10 -5.15
C GLY A 884 -15.75 1.93 -5.47
N ILE A 885 -16.43 2.96 -5.96
CA ILE A 885 -17.84 2.88 -6.40
C ILE A 885 -17.93 2.79 -7.93
N ASN A 886 -18.91 2.04 -8.43
CA ASN A 886 -19.14 1.82 -9.85
C ASN A 886 -20.47 2.44 -10.30
N PHE A 887 -20.43 3.32 -11.29
CA PHE A 887 -21.60 3.96 -11.89
C PHE A 887 -21.89 3.33 -13.26
N SER A 888 -22.27 2.04 -13.28
CA SER A 888 -22.55 1.33 -14.53
C SER A 888 -23.88 1.73 -15.15
N ASP A 889 -23.98 1.62 -16.46
CA ASP A 889 -25.24 1.73 -17.20
C ASP A 889 -26.01 3.04 -16.89
N ARG A 890 -27.23 2.89 -16.35
CA ARG A 890 -28.16 3.96 -16.04
C ARG A 890 -27.66 4.86 -14.90
N LEU A 891 -26.75 4.37 -14.06
CA LEU A 891 -26.19 5.10 -12.91
C LEU A 891 -25.16 6.17 -13.34
N GLY A 892 -24.59 6.08 -14.54
CA GLY A 892 -23.42 6.87 -14.95
C GLY A 892 -23.50 7.48 -16.36
N ARG A 893 -24.69 7.63 -16.94
CA ARG A 893 -24.87 8.04 -18.35
C ARG A 893 -24.15 9.33 -18.73
N CYS A 894 -23.99 10.29 -17.82
CA CYS A 894 -23.02 11.37 -18.00
C CYS A 894 -22.15 11.59 -16.75
N VAL A 895 -20.84 11.57 -16.94
CA VAL A 895 -19.85 11.96 -15.94
C VAL A 895 -19.25 13.31 -16.31
N ILE A 896 -19.26 14.23 -15.35
CA ILE A 896 -18.80 15.61 -15.52
C ILE A 896 -17.67 15.85 -14.53
N VAL A 897 -16.51 16.29 -15.00
CA VAL A 897 -15.37 16.67 -14.14
C VAL A 897 -15.20 18.18 -14.22
N ILE A 898 -15.32 18.85 -13.08
CA ILE A 898 -15.31 20.30 -12.95
C ILE A 898 -13.97 20.73 -12.38
N GLY A 899 -13.20 21.51 -13.14
CA GLY A 899 -11.85 21.92 -12.76
C GLY A 899 -10.82 20.79 -12.77
N LEU A 900 -9.66 21.08 -12.20
CA LEU A 900 -8.58 20.12 -11.92
C LEU A 900 -8.29 20.14 -10.41
N PRO A 901 -8.27 18.97 -9.72
CA PRO A 901 -8.10 18.84 -8.28
C PRO A 901 -6.63 18.97 -7.86
N TYR A 902 -5.98 20.05 -8.29
CA TYR A 902 -4.58 20.31 -7.92
C TYR A 902 -4.46 20.43 -6.40
N PRO A 903 -3.58 19.65 -5.75
CA PRO A 903 -3.25 19.82 -4.34
C PRO A 903 -2.72 21.24 -4.09
N ASN A 904 -2.83 21.75 -2.85
CA ASN A 904 -2.34 23.10 -2.56
C ASN A 904 -0.80 23.17 -2.69
N ALA A 905 -0.29 23.80 -3.75
CA ALA A 905 1.14 23.96 -4.00
C ALA A 905 1.88 24.80 -2.94
N HIS A 906 1.15 25.55 -2.13
CA HIS A 906 1.68 26.31 -0.99
C HIS A 906 1.52 25.57 0.34
N SER A 907 0.95 24.35 0.35
CA SER A 907 0.96 23.53 1.55
C SER A 907 2.37 23.02 1.81
N PRO A 908 2.80 22.95 3.08
CA PRO A 908 4.18 22.62 3.42
C PRO A 908 4.55 21.20 3.03
N GLU A 909 3.59 20.27 3.03
CA GLU A 909 3.78 18.89 2.62
C GLU A 909 4.18 18.83 1.14
N TRP A 910 3.54 19.66 0.31
CA TRP A 910 3.87 19.77 -1.11
C TRP A 910 5.15 20.55 -1.38
N ILE A 911 5.47 21.58 -0.59
CA ILE A 911 6.77 22.27 -0.67
C ILE A 911 7.89 21.28 -0.36
N ALA A 912 7.84 20.60 0.79
CA ALA A 912 8.82 19.60 1.21
C ALA A 912 8.94 18.43 0.23
N ARG A 913 7.81 17.92 -0.30
CA ARG A 913 7.81 16.87 -1.33
C ARG A 913 8.45 17.35 -2.63
N ARG A 914 8.19 18.58 -3.06
CA ARG A 914 8.82 19.16 -4.26
C ARG A 914 10.32 19.36 -4.08
N GLU A 915 10.77 19.92 -2.96
CA GLU A 915 12.20 20.06 -2.65
C GLU A 915 12.93 18.71 -2.65
N TYR A 916 12.32 17.67 -2.07
CA TYR A 916 12.85 16.31 -2.10
C TYR A 916 12.95 15.74 -3.52
N LEU A 917 11.89 15.87 -4.32
CA LEU A 917 11.88 15.42 -5.72
C LEU A 917 12.96 16.13 -6.55
N GLU A 918 13.15 17.44 -6.33
CA GLU A 918 14.17 18.24 -7.03
C GLU A 918 15.58 17.82 -6.61
N ALA A 919 15.85 17.61 -5.33
CA ALA A 919 17.13 17.13 -4.82
C ALA A 919 17.48 15.72 -5.32
N ASN A 920 16.55 14.77 -5.23
CA ASN A 920 16.74 13.38 -5.66
C ASN A 920 16.96 13.29 -7.19
N PHE A 921 16.26 14.13 -7.98
CA PHE A 921 16.51 14.25 -9.42
C PHE A 921 17.95 14.72 -9.72
N ILE A 922 18.45 15.73 -8.99
CA ILE A 922 19.82 16.25 -9.17
C ILE A 922 20.85 15.17 -8.83
N GLU A 923 20.65 14.44 -7.73
CA GLU A 923 21.53 13.36 -7.27
C GLU A 923 21.66 12.25 -8.32
N ARG A 924 20.52 11.71 -8.80
CA ARG A 924 20.50 10.69 -9.85
C ARG A 924 21.07 11.18 -11.18
N TYR A 925 20.73 12.40 -11.58
CA TYR A 925 21.26 12.99 -12.80
C TYR A 925 22.79 13.09 -12.73
N SER A 926 23.33 13.50 -11.58
CA SER A 926 24.78 13.58 -11.35
C SER A 926 25.44 12.21 -11.35
N ALA A 927 24.84 11.19 -10.72
CA ALA A 927 25.35 9.82 -10.71
C ALA A 927 25.33 9.15 -12.10
N SER A 928 24.43 9.59 -13.00
CA SER A 928 24.31 9.04 -14.36
C SER A 928 25.30 9.61 -15.38
N GLN A 929 26.08 10.64 -15.03
CA GLN A 929 27.06 11.25 -15.93
C GLN A 929 28.38 10.46 -15.91
N PRO A 930 28.93 10.03 -17.06
CA PRO A 930 30.24 9.39 -17.08
C PRO A 930 31.34 10.39 -16.69
N THR A 931 32.17 10.03 -15.72
CA THR A 931 33.27 10.87 -15.21
C THR A 931 34.41 10.99 -16.24
N THR A 932 34.32 11.95 -17.15
CA THR A 932 35.42 12.30 -18.06
C THR A 932 36.51 13.09 -17.34
N THR A 933 37.38 12.38 -16.60
CA THR A 933 38.64 12.91 -16.09
C THR A 933 39.83 12.35 -16.88
N ALA A 934 40.13 13.01 -18.00
CA ALA A 934 41.43 12.94 -18.66
C ALA A 934 41.89 14.39 -18.90
N PRO A 935 43.13 14.77 -18.53
CA PRO A 935 43.61 16.14 -18.73
C PRO A 935 43.81 16.42 -20.24
N PRO A 936 43.51 17.63 -20.72
CA PRO A 936 43.71 17.97 -22.13
C PRO A 936 45.21 18.01 -22.47
N PRO A 937 45.64 17.49 -23.63
CA PRO A 937 47.02 17.66 -24.10
C PRO A 937 47.31 19.13 -24.42
N ALA A 938 48.58 19.53 -24.26
CA ALA A 938 49.02 20.91 -24.45
C ALA A 938 48.85 21.39 -25.92
N PRO A 939 48.56 22.68 -26.16
CA PRO A 939 48.33 23.21 -27.50
C PRO A 939 49.63 23.35 -28.30
N VAL A 940 49.64 22.79 -29.51
CA VAL A 940 50.70 23.01 -30.51
C VAL A 940 50.34 24.24 -31.37
N ILE A 941 51.29 25.15 -31.54
CA ILE A 941 51.13 26.40 -32.31
C ILE A 941 51.69 26.23 -33.73
N PRO A 942 50.92 26.57 -34.78
CA PRO A 942 51.46 26.95 -36.10
C PRO A 942 51.35 28.48 -36.36
N PRO A 943 52.12 29.03 -37.31
CA PRO A 943 52.40 30.46 -37.44
C PRO A 943 51.34 31.26 -38.24
N PRO A 944 51.38 32.62 -38.21
CA PRO A 944 50.35 33.46 -38.81
C PRO A 944 50.62 33.79 -40.29
N SER A 945 49.54 33.92 -41.07
CA SER A 945 49.57 34.58 -42.39
C SER A 945 48.41 35.57 -42.51
N ASN A 946 48.75 36.86 -42.61
CA ASN A 946 47.79 37.95 -42.81
C ASN A 946 47.18 37.92 -44.22
N THR A 947 45.90 38.28 -44.34
CA THR A 947 45.44 39.25 -45.35
C THR A 947 44.04 39.77 -45.00
N ASN A 948 43.87 41.09 -45.07
CA ASN A 948 42.59 41.76 -44.84
C ASN A 948 41.84 41.92 -46.18
N HIS A 949 40.51 41.75 -46.20
CA HIS A 949 39.58 42.88 -46.41
C HIS A 949 38.09 42.49 -46.37
N SER A 950 37.35 43.24 -45.55
CA SER A 950 35.97 43.74 -45.74
C SER A 950 34.88 42.84 -46.35
N THR A 951 33.90 42.45 -45.54
CA THR A 951 32.56 43.09 -45.54
C THR A 951 31.68 42.56 -44.39
N ASN A 952 30.95 43.45 -43.74
CA ASN A 952 29.81 43.13 -42.85
C ASN A 952 28.53 43.15 -43.71
N PRO A 953 27.48 42.33 -43.44
CA PRO A 953 26.67 42.57 -42.24
C PRO A 953 25.98 41.35 -41.59
N SER A 954 25.34 41.64 -40.44
CA SER A 954 24.29 40.87 -39.73
C SER A 954 24.73 39.65 -38.88
N SER A 955 24.45 39.74 -37.59
CA SER A 955 24.75 38.73 -36.58
C SER A 955 23.74 37.57 -36.58
N ARG A 956 24.20 36.37 -36.94
CA ARG A 956 23.45 35.12 -36.75
C ARG A 956 24.02 34.29 -35.59
N ASN A 957 23.15 34.02 -34.61
CA ASN A 957 23.16 32.87 -33.68
C ASN A 957 24.52 32.26 -33.30
N LYS A 958 25.06 32.70 -32.14
CA LYS A 958 25.98 31.90 -31.30
C LYS A 958 25.32 31.57 -29.95
N ASP A 959 24.20 30.84 -29.99
CA ASP A 959 23.50 30.32 -28.81
C ASP A 959 22.98 28.89 -29.05
N LYS A 960 23.91 27.97 -29.34
CA LYS A 960 23.68 26.51 -29.27
C LYS A 960 24.87 25.88 -28.54
N HIS A 961 24.58 24.94 -27.64
CA HIS A 961 25.51 24.35 -26.65
C HIS A 961 25.84 25.21 -25.41
N LYS A 962 24.80 25.71 -24.72
CA LYS A 962 24.83 25.77 -23.25
C LYS A 962 24.16 24.49 -22.72
N PRO A 963 24.77 23.71 -21.81
CA PRO A 963 24.10 22.55 -21.23
C PRO A 963 22.83 22.99 -20.50
N PRO A 964 21.75 22.19 -20.52
CA PRO A 964 20.50 22.54 -19.86
C PRO A 964 20.75 22.69 -18.35
N ASN A 965 20.26 23.78 -17.78
CA ASN A 965 20.39 24.04 -16.35
C ASN A 965 19.67 22.94 -15.55
N ILE A 966 20.42 22.14 -14.80
CA ILE A 966 19.93 20.96 -14.07
C ILE A 966 18.81 21.33 -13.10
N LEU A 967 18.87 22.50 -12.45
CA LEU A 967 17.80 23.00 -11.56
C LEU A 967 16.48 23.21 -12.32
N LYS A 968 16.52 23.62 -13.59
CA LYS A 968 15.31 23.75 -14.42
C LYS A 968 14.75 22.38 -14.84
N LEU A 969 15.60 21.36 -14.98
CA LEU A 969 15.15 19.99 -15.26
C LEU A 969 14.52 19.36 -14.00
N ALA A 970 15.15 19.53 -12.84
CA ALA A 970 14.63 19.11 -11.54
C ALA A 970 13.26 19.74 -11.25
N ALA A 971 13.14 21.07 -11.35
CA ALA A 971 11.88 21.78 -11.18
C ALA A 971 10.80 21.34 -12.19
N ARG A 972 11.20 20.96 -13.42
CA ARG A 972 10.27 20.39 -14.40
C ARG A 972 9.78 19.00 -14.02
N ALA A 973 10.64 18.13 -13.49
CA ALA A 973 10.26 16.80 -13.01
C ALA A 973 9.31 16.88 -11.79
N SER A 974 9.62 17.76 -10.85
CA SER A 974 8.79 18.09 -9.68
C SER A 974 7.39 18.60 -10.07
N ASN A 975 7.30 19.53 -11.03
CA ASN A 975 6.03 19.98 -11.59
C ASN A 975 5.28 18.87 -12.37
N LEU A 976 6.00 17.99 -13.06
CA LEU A 976 5.41 16.86 -13.78
C LEU A 976 4.72 15.89 -12.82
N PHE A 977 5.38 15.54 -11.70
CA PHE A 977 4.83 14.68 -10.65
C PHE A 977 3.56 15.27 -10.01
N TYR A 978 3.58 16.57 -9.71
CA TYR A 978 2.43 17.31 -9.17
C TYR A 978 1.21 17.28 -10.11
N GLU A 979 1.44 17.41 -11.42
CA GLU A 979 0.40 17.27 -12.43
C GLU A 979 -0.03 15.80 -12.61
N ASN A 980 0.89 14.83 -12.57
CA ASN A 980 0.58 13.40 -12.64
C ASN A 980 -0.33 12.95 -11.49
N ALA A 981 -0.06 13.40 -10.26
CA ALA A 981 -0.91 13.14 -9.10
C ALA A 981 -2.34 13.69 -9.30
N THR A 982 -2.44 14.91 -9.82
CA THR A 982 -3.73 15.57 -10.13
C THR A 982 -4.53 14.77 -11.17
N LEU A 983 -3.89 14.34 -12.25
CA LEU A 983 -4.56 13.64 -13.35
C LEU A 983 -4.82 12.16 -13.06
N ARG A 984 -4.02 11.49 -12.22
CA ARG A 984 -4.36 10.15 -11.70
C ARG A 984 -5.73 10.16 -10.98
N ALA A 985 -5.99 11.14 -10.12
CA ALA A 985 -7.28 11.25 -9.42
C ALA A 985 -8.46 11.58 -10.37
N VAL A 986 -8.24 12.42 -11.39
CA VAL A 986 -9.22 12.70 -12.45
C VAL A 986 -9.53 11.44 -13.25
N ASN A 987 -8.50 10.75 -13.73
CA ASN A 987 -8.64 9.53 -14.54
C ASN A 987 -9.37 8.42 -13.74
N GLN A 988 -9.07 8.29 -12.44
CA GLN A 988 -9.74 7.36 -11.53
C GLN A 988 -11.25 7.64 -11.43
N SER A 989 -11.64 8.92 -11.42
CA SER A 989 -13.04 9.35 -11.36
C SER A 989 -13.76 9.12 -12.69
N ILE A 990 -13.10 9.44 -13.82
CA ILE A 990 -13.62 9.23 -15.17
C ILE A 990 -13.87 7.74 -15.46
N GLY A 991 -12.93 6.87 -15.06
CA GLY A 991 -13.04 5.42 -15.24
C GLY A 991 -14.20 4.75 -14.48
N ARG A 992 -14.99 5.50 -13.68
CA ARG A 992 -16.11 4.90 -12.94
C ARG A 992 -17.37 4.66 -13.77
N ALA A 993 -17.51 5.34 -14.91
CA ALA A 993 -18.73 5.44 -15.72
C ALA A 993 -19.07 4.19 -16.57
N ILE A 994 -18.09 3.35 -16.89
CA ILE A 994 -18.20 2.33 -17.95
C ILE A 994 -17.69 1.00 -17.42
N ARG A 995 -18.38 -0.11 -17.75
CA ARG A 995 -18.01 -1.45 -17.26
C ARG A 995 -17.91 -2.57 -18.29
N HIS A 996 -18.57 -2.46 -19.45
CA HIS A 996 -18.51 -3.48 -20.49
C HIS A 996 -18.62 -2.86 -21.88
N GLN A 997 -18.27 -3.63 -22.90
CA GLN A 997 -18.31 -3.20 -24.31
C GLN A 997 -19.66 -2.59 -24.75
N ASN A 998 -20.76 -3.09 -24.19
CA ASN A 998 -22.12 -2.64 -24.52
C ASN A 998 -22.57 -1.38 -23.75
N ASP A 999 -21.74 -0.84 -22.85
CA ASP A 999 -22.08 0.36 -22.08
C ASP A 999 -21.82 1.61 -22.91
N TYR A 1000 -22.46 2.74 -22.55
CA TYR A 1000 -22.28 4.03 -23.22
C TYR A 1000 -22.42 5.21 -22.26
N ALA A 1001 -21.55 6.20 -22.41
CA ALA A 1001 -21.54 7.39 -21.55
C ALA A 1001 -21.04 8.65 -22.28
N ALA A 1002 -21.56 9.81 -21.84
CA ALA A 1002 -20.97 11.10 -22.17
C ALA A 1002 -20.03 11.55 -21.04
N ILE A 1003 -18.84 12.06 -21.41
CA ILE A 1003 -17.82 12.49 -20.46
C ILE A 1003 -17.47 13.96 -20.76
N VAL A 1004 -17.76 14.85 -19.81
CA VAL A 1004 -17.62 16.29 -19.99
C VAL A 1004 -16.56 16.84 -19.03
N LEU A 1005 -15.48 17.39 -19.57
CA LEU A 1005 -14.37 17.96 -18.81
C LEU A 1005 -14.45 19.49 -18.87
N ILE A 1006 -14.82 20.14 -17.76
CA ILE A 1006 -15.08 21.58 -17.68
C ILE A 1006 -13.90 22.29 -17.00
N ASP A 1007 -12.89 22.66 -17.79
CA ASP A 1007 -11.82 23.60 -17.46
C ASP A 1007 -11.03 23.89 -18.74
N HIS A 1008 -10.62 25.15 -18.97
CA HIS A 1008 -9.82 25.51 -20.14
C HIS A 1008 -8.44 24.83 -20.18
N ARG A 1009 -7.95 24.34 -19.03
CA ARG A 1009 -6.69 23.59 -18.95
C ARG A 1009 -6.78 22.22 -19.64
N TYR A 1010 -7.95 21.60 -19.75
CA TYR A 1010 -8.11 20.32 -20.48
C TYR A 1010 -7.88 20.46 -22.00
N GLU A 1011 -7.98 21.68 -22.55
CA GLU A 1011 -7.69 21.96 -23.97
C GLU A 1011 -6.17 22.02 -24.25
N ARG A 1012 -5.32 22.08 -23.21
CA ARG A 1012 -3.87 22.09 -23.34
C ARG A 1012 -3.35 20.70 -23.69
N GLU A 1013 -2.47 20.63 -24.68
CA GLU A 1013 -1.94 19.37 -25.19
C GLU A 1013 -1.28 18.49 -24.11
N HIS A 1014 -0.48 19.06 -23.22
CA HIS A 1014 0.20 18.30 -22.14
C HIS A 1014 -0.78 17.71 -21.11
N VAL A 1015 -1.88 18.40 -20.81
CA VAL A 1015 -2.94 17.89 -19.91
C VAL A 1015 -3.72 16.78 -20.63
N ARG A 1016 -4.14 17.03 -21.88
CA ARG A 1016 -4.89 16.05 -22.70
C ARG A 1016 -4.07 14.79 -22.96
N ALA A 1017 -2.76 14.91 -23.17
CA ALA A 1017 -1.85 13.77 -23.36
C ALA A 1017 -1.81 12.81 -22.17
N LYS A 1018 -2.12 13.29 -20.95
CA LYS A 1018 -2.16 12.50 -19.70
C LYS A 1018 -3.56 11.93 -19.37
N LEU A 1019 -4.57 12.17 -20.21
CA LEU A 1019 -5.84 11.45 -20.14
C LEU A 1019 -5.65 10.01 -20.70
N PRO A 1020 -6.47 9.03 -20.26
CA PRO A 1020 -6.36 7.65 -20.74
C PRO A 1020 -6.52 7.55 -22.25
N GLY A 1021 -5.82 6.60 -22.90
CA GLY A 1021 -5.84 6.43 -24.36
C GLY A 1021 -7.26 6.44 -24.94
N TRP A 1022 -8.14 5.62 -24.39
CA TRP A 1022 -9.55 5.50 -24.78
C TRP A 1022 -10.37 6.79 -24.63
N ILE A 1023 -10.04 7.66 -23.67
CA ILE A 1023 -10.66 8.98 -23.51
C ILE A 1023 -10.20 9.94 -24.60
N ARG A 1024 -8.90 9.92 -24.93
CA ARG A 1024 -8.35 10.75 -26.02
C ARG A 1024 -8.92 10.32 -27.37
N GLU A 1025 -8.98 9.01 -27.62
CA GLU A 1025 -9.57 8.44 -28.84
C GLU A 1025 -11.08 8.72 -28.95
N GLY A 1026 -11.83 8.61 -27.85
CA GLY A 1026 -13.24 9.01 -27.80
C GLY A 1026 -13.45 10.52 -28.02
N TRP A 1027 -12.52 11.37 -27.55
CA TRP A 1027 -12.53 12.81 -27.81
C TRP A 1027 -12.24 13.10 -29.29
N GLU A 1028 -11.22 12.48 -29.87
CA GLU A 1028 -10.87 12.63 -31.30
C GLU A 1028 -12.04 12.23 -32.21
N GLU A 1029 -12.68 11.09 -31.93
CA GLU A 1029 -13.86 10.64 -32.68
C GLU A 1029 -15.06 11.58 -32.46
N THR A 1030 -15.29 12.08 -31.23
CA THR A 1030 -16.33 13.09 -30.95
C THR A 1030 -16.08 14.39 -31.73
N GLN A 1031 -14.82 14.84 -31.83
CA GLN A 1031 -14.43 16.03 -32.60
C GLN A 1031 -14.54 15.83 -34.12
N LYS A 1032 -14.28 14.62 -34.62
CA LYS A 1032 -14.47 14.25 -36.02
C LYS A 1032 -15.96 14.29 -36.39
N GLN A 1033 -16.80 13.59 -35.63
CA GLN A 1033 -18.25 13.55 -35.81
C GLN A 1033 -18.88 14.96 -35.74
N ALA A 1034 -18.41 15.82 -34.82
CA ALA A 1034 -18.89 17.21 -34.74
C ALA A 1034 -18.56 18.05 -35.99
N LYS A 1035 -17.45 17.77 -36.70
CA LYS A 1035 -17.12 18.42 -37.98
C LYS A 1035 -18.00 17.88 -39.12
N GLU A 1036 -18.21 16.57 -39.16
CA GLU A 1036 -19.03 15.89 -40.18
C GLU A 1036 -20.51 16.31 -40.09
N ASP A 1037 -21.04 16.49 -38.87
CA ASP A 1037 -22.41 17.00 -38.60
C ASP A 1037 -22.65 18.46 -39.08
N GLY A 1038 -21.68 19.11 -39.71
CA GLY A 1038 -21.71 20.54 -40.06
C GLY A 1038 -21.64 21.48 -38.84
N LYS A 1039 -21.48 20.93 -37.63
CA LYS A 1039 -21.49 21.65 -36.35
C LYS A 1039 -20.08 21.92 -35.86
N ALA A 1040 -19.28 22.61 -36.67
CA ALA A 1040 -17.97 23.16 -36.26
C ALA A 1040 -18.04 24.27 -35.18
N LEU A 1041 -19.19 24.39 -34.50
CA LEU A 1041 -19.40 25.26 -33.35
C LEU A 1041 -18.64 24.69 -32.15
N LYS A 1042 -17.74 25.48 -31.58
CA LYS A 1042 -17.08 25.19 -30.31
C LYS A 1042 -17.95 25.63 -29.13
N GLY A 1043 -17.45 25.43 -27.91
CA GLY A 1043 -18.11 25.88 -26.69
C GLY A 1043 -19.44 25.17 -26.39
N LEU A 1044 -20.33 25.85 -25.66
CA LEU A 1044 -21.53 25.23 -25.09
C LEU A 1044 -22.52 24.74 -26.16
N GLN A 1045 -22.71 25.51 -27.24
CA GLN A 1045 -23.67 25.16 -28.30
C GLN A 1045 -23.24 23.89 -29.06
N GLY A 1046 -21.94 23.76 -29.37
CA GLY A 1046 -21.36 22.56 -29.98
C GLY A 1046 -21.53 21.33 -29.09
N MET A 1047 -21.12 21.46 -27.83
CA MET A 1047 -21.24 20.39 -26.82
C MET A 1047 -22.69 19.90 -26.70
N MET A 1048 -23.65 20.80 -26.46
CA MET A 1048 -25.06 20.41 -26.32
C MET A 1048 -25.62 19.81 -27.61
N GLY A 1049 -25.18 20.31 -28.77
CA GLY A 1049 -25.54 19.79 -30.07
C GLY A 1049 -25.10 18.34 -30.29
N ARG A 1050 -23.87 17.99 -29.88
CA ARG A 1050 -23.33 16.62 -30.01
C ARG A 1050 -23.86 15.68 -28.92
N VAL A 1051 -23.91 16.12 -27.66
CA VAL A 1051 -24.46 15.32 -26.54
C VAL A 1051 -25.91 14.92 -26.78
N ASN A 1052 -26.74 15.83 -27.32
CA ASN A 1052 -28.14 15.52 -27.67
C ASN A 1052 -28.26 14.54 -28.85
N LEU A 1053 -27.39 14.64 -29.86
CA LEU A 1053 -27.35 13.65 -30.95
C LEU A 1053 -26.91 12.27 -30.44
N PHE A 1054 -25.87 12.23 -29.60
CA PHE A 1054 -25.36 10.99 -29.00
C PHE A 1054 -26.45 10.23 -28.23
N PHE A 1055 -27.14 10.87 -27.28
CA PHE A 1055 -28.18 10.18 -26.52
C PHE A 1055 -29.40 9.78 -27.34
N ARG A 1056 -29.79 10.57 -28.37
CA ARG A 1056 -30.85 10.19 -29.31
C ARG A 1056 -30.49 8.99 -30.20
N GLY A 1057 -29.20 8.77 -30.46
CA GLY A 1057 -28.71 7.59 -31.18
C GLY A 1057 -28.56 6.33 -30.31
N LYS A 1058 -28.87 6.41 -29.00
CA LYS A 1058 -28.80 5.30 -28.03
C LYS A 1058 -30.13 5.07 -27.29
N SER A 1059 -31.19 5.81 -27.63
CA SER A 1059 -32.50 5.81 -26.98
C SER A 1059 -33.56 5.06 -27.78
#